data_AF-A0A134ACD8-F1
#
_entry.id   AF-A0A134ACD8-F1
#
_cell.length_a   1.000
_cell.length_b   1.000
_cell.length_c   1.000
_cell.angle_alpha   90.00
_cell.angle_beta   90.00
_cell.angle_gamma   90.00
#
_symmetry.space_group_name_H-M   'P 1'
#
loop_
_entity.id
_entity.type
_entity.pdbx_description
1 polymer ?
#
loop_
_entity_poly.entity_id
_entity_poly.type
_entity_poly.pdbx_seq_one_letter_code
_entity_poly.pdbx_strand_id
1 'polypeptide(L)'
;MKFKKITSTLMALLMIFTVFLGPSTLSAEDAKEEGHLLSGYTTFADNQGENNSEDNEYSLNLRLFRPDFSDFDSIFATYTSYWMHDPEQKVFDQDEWALKDFLVEHELHIEGEANTVVKNMTYTAESYNWDGNISFEDIRIPYNKIEVEYYNKDDGNPVEPYLLHYDLYLKKADGKMILKIPRLAPKATYTGSIEDVKLITVKEIKIGEVDPESKNVYLDGVSGDDSLDGKLGRAVKSFARAKEIATNNQKIKRIIVVGTTSITGDISLAGTNAKILRGKDFNDYLFRVESEKEATLSEIVVDGDGENNKKIEKSLVEVKSKAILNINNGSVLQNNQIMAIKDTATRGGAVNASSATVNMTGGSVENNQATYGGGIYLYSSTMNFSGGTVQNNRSELVRDSSVSQYYSAGGGILAYEGSTINMSGEAAVFNNFANEIGGGISVGANQAGETSILNMTGGKIDGNVAKSAGGGIFIQGGLHSGVQCKAYITAGEITNNKMESGGATEDAFGGGGIYVNGVANPWKWQGHEYYGANGELHLKNALISNNKSNGQGAGIASCPISKTKIYINDGVALYGNESGTIGNELFLYSNKFFGPHSGEAKYKLAKRMLGGAPFNWTTHEGTPLPDDKHEGVLSVPEGKKYTLLALNAESAGNEMTKALTKVIISGNFSNTRGAGIGSNGTIEIGTDGDATNISVEKKWKEKNNDIKSRPKNIKVKLIAKIVDKEYIVEERVITAENGWKTTFKDLPTENNGNKIEYTIAEDEVSGYKTEITGNAKDGFVITNTKEPEKIKVSVEGKKTWNDKNNQDGKRPTEITINLLKNGTKVATKKVTEKDGWKWKFENLDKYENGKLIEYTISEEKVEGYKTEITGNAKDGFVITNTKEPEKIKVSVEGKKTWNDKNNQDGKRPTEITINLLKNGTKVATKKVTEKDGWKWKFENLDKYENGELINYTIVEEKVEGYTTEVEGYNVKNSYTPGKTSIQVTKAWKDGNNQDGKRPESVTVKLFADGKETGKTLTLTKANNWTGSFTDLDEYKDGKKIEYTVKEESVGNGYVSVVTGNAKEGFVVTNVRTPKPRIPKTGAGMNSSLYGWLMLTSGSLPLLIGYIRKKYTK
;
A
#
# COMPACT_ATOMS: atom_id res chain seq x y z
N MET A 1 41.26 -39.45 -27.99
CA MET A 1 40.49 -39.09 -29.20
C MET A 1 39.73 -37.79 -28.91
N LYS A 2 39.88 -36.76 -29.74
CA LYS A 2 39.02 -36.40 -30.90
C LYS A 2 37.55 -36.14 -30.50
N PHE A 3 36.98 -34.93 -30.47
CA PHE A 3 36.86 -33.74 -31.37
C PHE A 3 35.80 -33.82 -32.49
N LYS A 4 35.04 -32.71 -32.58
CA LYS A 4 34.42 -32.06 -33.78
C LYS A 4 33.17 -32.76 -34.37
N LYS A 5 32.04 -32.06 -34.62
CA LYS A 5 31.73 -30.81 -35.41
C LYS A 5 31.42 -31.16 -36.88
N ILE A 6 31.01 -30.15 -37.67
CA ILE A 6 30.89 -30.02 -39.16
C ILE A 6 29.39 -29.88 -39.56
N THR A 7 28.96 -29.07 -40.54
CA THR A 7 29.50 -28.31 -41.72
C THR A 7 28.90 -26.87 -41.74
N SER A 8 29.23 -25.88 -42.61
CA SER A 8 30.43 -25.39 -43.36
C SER A 8 30.00 -24.12 -44.18
N THR A 9 30.81 -23.33 -44.92
CA THR A 9 32.26 -23.39 -45.30
C THR A 9 32.95 -22.05 -44.93
N LEU A 10 33.61 -21.15 -45.68
CA LEU A 10 34.30 -21.02 -47.00
C LEU A 10 35.39 -19.90 -46.77
N MET A 11 36.71 -20.05 -47.00
CA MET A 11 37.52 -19.92 -48.24
C MET A 11 37.39 -18.57 -49.00
N ALA A 12 38.46 -17.88 -49.47
CA ALA A 12 39.93 -18.10 -49.35
C ALA A 12 40.78 -16.87 -49.82
N LEU A 13 42.14 -16.96 -49.71
CA LEU A 13 43.20 -16.15 -50.38
C LEU A 13 43.37 -14.66 -49.94
N LEU A 14 44.49 -13.92 -50.16
CA LEU A 14 45.78 -14.14 -50.86
C LEU A 14 46.98 -13.47 -50.11
N MET A 15 48.22 -13.61 -50.60
CA MET A 15 49.46 -12.95 -50.14
C MET A 15 49.98 -11.83 -51.10
N ILE A 16 50.86 -10.96 -50.55
CA ILE A 16 52.14 -10.45 -51.14
C ILE A 16 52.19 -9.25 -52.16
N PHE A 17 53.10 -8.30 -51.84
CA PHE A 17 53.96 -7.41 -52.68
C PHE A 17 53.58 -5.96 -53.15
N THR A 18 54.59 -5.08 -53.02
CA THR A 18 54.95 -3.87 -53.84
C THR A 18 54.01 -2.63 -53.91
N VAL A 19 54.45 -1.39 -54.24
CA VAL A 19 55.67 -0.57 -53.94
C VAL A 19 55.45 0.87 -54.48
N PHE A 20 56.04 1.89 -53.86
CA PHE A 20 56.23 3.31 -54.30
C PHE A 20 55.42 3.93 -55.47
N LEU A 21 54.86 5.13 -55.24
CA LEU A 21 55.35 6.41 -55.81
C LEU A 21 54.60 7.65 -55.25
N GLY A 22 55.26 8.82 -55.24
CA GLY A 22 54.64 10.16 -55.00
C GLY A 22 54.08 10.77 -56.31
N PRO A 23 53.68 12.07 -56.39
CA PRO A 23 54.20 13.28 -55.70
C PRO A 23 53.17 13.96 -54.75
N SER A 24 53.50 14.81 -53.76
CA SER A 24 53.90 16.26 -53.77
C SER A 24 52.96 17.19 -54.58
N THR A 25 52.61 18.44 -54.17
CA THR A 25 53.34 19.49 -53.40
C THR A 25 52.42 20.53 -52.70
N LEU A 26 52.92 21.13 -51.58
CA LEU A 26 52.82 22.54 -51.11
C LEU A 26 51.44 23.26 -50.95
N SER A 27 51.29 24.29 -50.08
CA SER A 27 52.19 24.90 -49.07
C SER A 27 51.39 25.54 -47.91
N ALA A 28 52.11 25.97 -46.87
CA ALA A 28 51.63 26.87 -45.82
C ALA A 28 52.58 28.08 -45.70
N GLU A 29 52.09 29.16 -45.08
CA GLU A 29 52.76 30.39 -44.59
C GLU A 29 51.77 30.99 -43.56
N ASP A 30 52.12 31.67 -42.47
CA ASP A 30 53.29 31.66 -41.58
C ASP A 30 52.81 32.34 -40.25
N ALA A 31 53.44 32.29 -39.07
CA ALA A 31 54.85 32.16 -38.74
C ALA A 31 55.08 31.59 -37.31
N LYS A 32 56.33 31.13 -37.06
CA LYS A 32 57.23 31.28 -35.88
C LYS A 32 56.67 31.44 -34.44
N GLU A 33 57.38 31.00 -33.39
CA GLU A 33 58.83 30.71 -33.28
C GLU A 33 59.14 29.44 -32.43
N GLU A 34 60.43 29.11 -32.24
CA GLU A 34 60.91 27.80 -31.76
C GLU A 34 61.12 27.71 -30.23
N GLY A 35 61.04 26.50 -29.65
CA GLY A 35 61.37 26.24 -28.24
C GLY A 35 61.37 24.75 -27.88
N HIS A 36 62.48 24.23 -27.36
CA HIS A 36 62.67 22.80 -27.06
C HIS A 36 62.09 22.38 -25.69
N LEU A 37 61.54 21.15 -25.63
CA LEU A 37 61.42 20.40 -24.37
C LEU A 37 62.08 19.02 -24.51
N LEU A 38 63.14 18.80 -23.72
CA LEU A 38 63.86 17.54 -23.59
C LEU A 38 63.24 16.72 -22.45
N SER A 39 62.40 15.74 -22.79
CA SER A 39 61.73 14.87 -21.82
C SER A 39 62.68 13.85 -21.17
N GLY A 40 62.65 13.73 -19.84
CA GLY A 40 63.42 12.72 -19.11
C GLY A 40 62.84 12.43 -17.72
N TYR A 41 62.94 11.16 -17.31
CA TYR A 41 62.53 10.59 -16.02
C TYR A 41 61.04 10.62 -15.67
N THR A 42 60.35 9.51 -15.95
CA THR A 42 58.98 9.23 -15.49
C THR A 42 58.99 8.24 -14.32
N THR A 43 58.44 8.63 -13.17
CA THR A 43 58.03 7.70 -12.11
C THR A 43 56.56 7.33 -12.29
N PHE A 44 56.26 6.02 -12.30
CA PHE A 44 54.90 5.51 -12.44
C PHE A 44 54.36 5.04 -11.09
N ALA A 45 53.12 5.43 -10.77
CA ALA A 45 52.26 4.69 -9.87
C ALA A 45 51.13 4.06 -10.71
N ASP A 46 51.03 2.73 -10.66
CA ASP A 46 50.03 1.92 -11.37
C ASP A 46 49.36 0.98 -10.37
N ASN A 47 48.07 1.21 -10.11
CA ASN A 47 47.20 0.27 -9.41
C ASN A 47 46.42 -0.52 -10.47
N GLN A 48 46.80 -1.80 -10.64
CA GLN A 48 46.33 -2.68 -11.71
C GLN A 48 44.79 -2.84 -11.75
N GLY A 49 44.12 -1.99 -12.53
CA GLY A 49 42.67 -2.02 -12.77
C GLY A 49 42.31 -1.32 -14.07
N GLU A 50 41.69 -2.03 -15.01
CA GLU A 50 41.52 -1.62 -16.42
C GLU A 50 40.35 -0.63 -16.69
N ASN A 51 39.85 0.08 -15.68
CA ASN A 51 38.67 0.96 -15.80
C ASN A 51 39.00 2.44 -15.64
N ASN A 52 39.56 3.06 -16.68
CA ASN A 52 39.80 4.51 -16.72
C ASN A 52 38.59 5.23 -17.35
N SER A 53 37.72 5.76 -16.48
CA SER A 53 36.58 6.63 -16.83
C SER A 53 36.60 7.87 -15.94
N GLU A 54 36.26 9.04 -16.49
CA GLU A 54 36.32 10.33 -15.77
C GLU A 54 35.40 10.41 -14.53
N ASP A 55 34.43 9.50 -14.40
CA ASP A 55 33.53 9.36 -13.25
C ASP A 55 34.18 8.75 -11.98
N ASN A 56 35.41 8.24 -12.05
CA ASN A 56 36.09 7.59 -10.92
C ASN A 56 36.92 8.60 -10.09
N GLU A 57 36.52 8.88 -8.85
CA GLU A 57 37.35 9.66 -7.91
C GLU A 57 38.47 8.78 -7.29
N TYR A 58 39.73 9.12 -7.55
CA TYR A 58 40.89 8.60 -6.82
C TYR A 58 41.53 9.69 -5.94
N SER A 59 42.18 9.28 -4.86
CA SER A 59 43.05 10.14 -4.05
C SER A 59 44.52 9.97 -4.46
N LEU A 60 45.22 11.08 -4.60
CA LEU A 60 46.64 11.17 -4.85
C LEU A 60 47.34 11.73 -3.61
N ASN A 61 48.28 10.94 -3.10
CA ASN A 61 49.21 11.34 -2.06
C ASN A 61 50.62 11.29 -2.67
N LEU A 62 51.41 12.35 -2.49
CA LEU A 62 52.76 12.45 -3.05
C LEU A 62 53.66 13.28 -2.13
N ARG A 63 54.97 13.03 -2.18
CA ARG A 63 55.92 13.71 -1.30
C ARG A 63 57.12 14.22 -2.07
N LEU A 64 57.41 15.51 -1.92
CA LEU A 64 58.58 16.13 -2.53
C LEU A 64 59.80 16.01 -1.61
N PHE A 65 60.88 15.50 -2.18
CA PHE A 65 62.19 15.38 -1.55
C PHE A 65 63.16 16.25 -2.35
N ARG A 66 63.59 17.35 -1.75
CA ARG A 66 64.74 18.12 -2.26
C ARG A 66 66.00 17.29 -1.97
N PRO A 67 66.81 16.89 -2.97
CA PRO A 67 68.01 16.12 -2.71
C PRO A 67 69.05 17.00 -2.02
N ASP A 68 69.66 16.47 -0.96
CA ASP A 68 70.60 17.21 -0.14
C ASP A 68 71.65 17.93 -0.99
N PHE A 69 71.78 19.23 -0.82
CA PHE A 69 73.04 19.93 -1.07
C PHE A 69 74.01 19.53 0.05
N SER A 70 74.48 18.28 -0.01
CA SER A 70 75.22 17.54 1.03
C SER A 70 76.63 18.07 1.34
N ASP A 71 76.89 19.33 1.05
CA ASP A 71 78.03 20.10 1.50
C ASP A 71 77.59 21.56 1.70
N PHE A 72 77.95 22.11 2.86
CA PHE A 72 77.59 23.45 3.28
C PHE A 72 77.99 24.50 2.25
N ASP A 73 79.22 24.40 1.72
CA ASP A 73 79.81 25.32 0.75
C ASP A 73 78.89 25.56 -0.47
N SER A 74 78.12 24.56 -0.90
CA SER A 74 77.21 24.69 -2.04
C SER A 74 75.85 25.28 -1.71
N ILE A 75 75.29 25.05 -0.52
CA ILE A 75 74.09 25.80 -0.05
C ILE A 75 74.50 27.26 0.11
N PHE A 76 75.61 27.47 0.80
CA PHE A 76 76.21 28.77 1.07
C PHE A 76 76.45 29.55 -0.23
N ALA A 77 77.19 28.99 -1.20
CA ALA A 77 77.42 29.64 -2.49
C ALA A 77 76.12 29.92 -3.27
N THR A 78 75.15 29.01 -3.24
CA THR A 78 73.86 29.20 -3.93
C THR A 78 73.09 30.39 -3.35
N TYR A 79 72.89 30.43 -2.03
CA TYR A 79 72.06 31.46 -1.40
C TYR A 79 72.81 32.78 -1.11
N THR A 80 74.15 32.79 -1.02
CA THR A 80 74.94 34.04 -1.02
C THR A 80 74.99 34.70 -2.39
N SER A 81 75.04 33.92 -3.49
CA SER A 81 74.91 34.50 -4.83
C SER A 81 73.55 35.18 -5.04
N TYR A 82 72.50 34.69 -4.38
CA TYR A 82 71.17 35.29 -4.44
C TYR A 82 71.09 36.63 -3.69
N TRP A 83 71.73 36.75 -2.52
CA TRP A 83 71.83 38.02 -1.79
C TRP A 83 72.50 39.14 -2.62
N MET A 84 73.41 38.79 -3.54
CA MET A 84 73.99 39.76 -4.49
C MET A 84 73.02 40.24 -5.58
N HIS A 85 71.87 39.58 -5.76
CA HIS A 85 70.85 39.90 -6.76
C HIS A 85 69.54 40.41 -6.15
N ASP A 86 69.15 39.95 -4.96
CA ASP A 86 68.03 40.48 -4.17
C ASP A 86 68.41 40.57 -2.67
N PRO A 87 68.84 41.74 -2.19
CA PRO A 87 69.21 41.95 -0.79
C PRO A 87 68.04 41.97 0.20
N GLU A 88 66.78 42.11 -0.26
CA GLU A 88 65.65 42.37 0.64
C GLU A 88 65.17 41.12 1.40
N GLN A 89 65.50 39.92 0.91
CA GLN A 89 64.94 38.65 1.40
C GLN A 89 65.60 38.07 2.66
N LYS A 90 66.67 38.69 3.18
CA LYS A 90 67.26 38.44 4.53
C LYS A 90 67.68 37.00 4.88
N VAL A 91 67.79 36.09 3.92
CA VAL A 91 68.23 34.69 4.12
C VAL A 91 69.70 34.53 4.55
N PHE A 92 70.48 35.61 4.50
CA PHE A 92 71.90 35.66 4.81
C PHE A 92 72.20 36.75 5.84
N ASP A 93 73.13 36.47 6.77
CA ASP A 93 73.74 37.45 7.65
C ASP A 93 75.12 37.87 7.13
N GLN A 94 75.30 39.17 6.94
CA GLN A 94 76.57 39.73 6.46
C GLN A 94 77.60 39.91 7.58
N ASP A 95 77.16 40.13 8.83
CA ASP A 95 78.04 40.39 9.97
C ASP A 95 78.57 39.07 10.56
N GLU A 96 77.74 38.01 10.57
CA GLU A 96 78.14 36.65 10.97
C GLU A 96 78.65 35.78 9.81
N TRP A 97 78.50 36.26 8.56
CA TRP A 97 78.85 35.54 7.32
C TRP A 97 78.23 34.14 7.23
N ALA A 98 76.93 34.04 7.59
CA ALA A 98 76.19 32.80 7.77
C ALA A 98 74.80 32.85 7.11
N LEU A 99 74.25 31.71 6.70
CA LEU A 99 72.83 31.63 6.33
C LEU A 99 71.95 31.61 7.59
N LYS A 100 70.75 32.19 7.51
CA LYS A 100 69.73 32.13 8.56
C LYS A 100 68.78 30.95 8.34
N ASP A 101 67.89 30.73 9.29
CA ASP A 101 66.70 29.91 9.04
C ASP A 101 65.79 30.61 8.03
N PHE A 102 65.33 29.89 7.02
CA PHE A 102 64.36 30.41 6.04
C PHE A 102 63.48 29.30 5.47
N LEU A 103 62.37 29.70 4.85
CA LEU A 103 61.39 28.80 4.25
C LEU A 103 61.39 28.92 2.71
N VAL A 104 60.97 27.84 2.05
CA VAL A 104 60.80 27.77 0.60
C VAL A 104 59.41 27.22 0.31
N GLU A 105 58.55 28.07 -0.24
CA GLU A 105 57.17 27.77 -0.58
C GLU A 105 57.11 26.96 -1.89
N HIS A 106 56.20 25.99 -1.94
CA HIS A 106 55.93 25.15 -3.09
C HIS A 106 54.42 25.17 -3.34
N GLU A 107 53.98 25.76 -4.45
CA GLU A 107 52.57 25.99 -4.76
C GLU A 107 52.08 25.02 -5.85
N LEU A 108 51.12 24.16 -5.50
CA LEU A 108 50.50 23.24 -6.44
C LEU A 108 49.24 23.83 -7.07
N HIS A 109 49.34 24.11 -8.36
CA HIS A 109 48.27 24.53 -9.25
C HIS A 109 47.58 23.30 -9.85
N ILE A 110 46.27 23.13 -9.61
CA ILE A 110 45.48 21.99 -10.08
C ILE A 110 44.58 22.41 -11.25
N GLU A 111 44.67 21.71 -12.38
CA GLU A 111 43.97 22.09 -13.61
C GLU A 111 42.44 21.98 -13.48
N GLY A 112 41.79 23.15 -13.45
CA GLY A 112 40.34 23.29 -13.31
C GLY A 112 39.88 23.69 -11.90
N GLU A 113 40.78 23.77 -10.92
CA GLU A 113 40.49 24.36 -9.61
C GLU A 113 40.95 25.83 -9.56
N ALA A 114 40.24 26.66 -8.78
CA ALA A 114 40.51 28.10 -8.67
C ALA A 114 41.41 28.48 -7.47
N ASN A 115 41.73 27.50 -6.63
CA ASN A 115 42.60 27.65 -5.46
C ASN A 115 43.79 26.69 -5.61
N THR A 116 44.94 27.08 -5.08
CA THR A 116 46.18 26.30 -5.08
C THR A 116 46.43 25.63 -3.73
N VAL A 117 47.39 24.71 -3.66
CA VAL A 117 47.83 24.08 -2.41
C VAL A 117 49.30 24.44 -2.14
N VAL A 118 49.54 25.29 -1.14
CA VAL A 118 50.90 25.73 -0.75
C VAL A 118 51.47 24.83 0.35
N LYS A 119 52.76 24.48 0.25
CA LYS A 119 53.52 23.70 1.25
C LYS A 119 54.95 24.24 1.34
N ASN A 120 55.49 24.35 2.55
CA ASN A 120 56.79 25.01 2.78
C ASN A 120 57.83 23.99 3.29
N MET A 121 59.02 23.98 2.67
CA MET A 121 60.22 23.34 3.23
C MET A 121 60.97 24.35 4.08
N THR A 122 61.65 23.91 5.14
CA THR A 122 62.43 24.79 6.02
C THR A 122 63.91 24.46 5.89
N TYR A 123 64.77 25.47 5.73
CA TYR A 123 66.20 25.34 5.96
C TYR A 123 66.52 25.81 7.39
N THR A 124 67.31 25.02 8.12
CA THR A 124 67.74 25.33 9.49
C THR A 124 69.25 25.49 9.56
N ALA A 125 69.70 26.68 9.94
CA ALA A 125 71.10 27.08 9.96
C ALA A 125 71.93 26.29 10.98
N GLU A 126 71.39 25.99 12.17
CA GLU A 126 72.10 25.22 13.22
C GLU A 126 72.50 23.81 12.75
N SER A 127 71.69 23.18 11.89
CA SER A 127 71.92 21.83 11.39
C SER A 127 72.50 21.79 9.97
N TYR A 128 72.64 22.94 9.31
CA TYR A 128 72.98 23.10 7.89
C TYR A 128 72.12 22.25 6.94
N ASN A 129 70.88 21.97 7.31
CA ASN A 129 70.03 20.96 6.66
C ASN A 129 68.65 21.50 6.28
N TRP A 130 68.00 20.81 5.33
CA TRP A 130 66.59 20.97 5.01
C TRP A 130 65.74 20.07 5.92
N ASP A 131 64.84 20.65 6.69
CA ASP A 131 63.74 19.94 7.32
C ASP A 131 62.48 20.01 6.43
N GLY A 132 61.68 18.94 6.48
CA GLY A 132 60.43 18.82 5.73
C GLY A 132 60.58 18.21 4.33
N ASN A 133 60.51 16.88 4.25
CA ASN A 133 60.02 16.20 3.04
C ASN A 133 58.51 16.46 2.94
N ILE A 134 58.09 17.49 2.22
CA ILE A 134 56.70 17.98 2.20
C ILE A 134 55.75 16.99 1.51
N SER A 135 54.67 16.63 2.22
CA SER A 135 53.58 15.82 1.69
C SER A 135 52.43 16.68 1.17
N PHE A 136 51.92 16.32 0.00
CA PHE A 136 50.60 16.71 -0.48
C PHE A 136 49.71 15.48 -0.42
N GLU A 137 48.54 15.61 0.20
CA GLU A 137 47.70 14.48 0.62
C GLU A 137 46.26 14.70 0.16
N ASP A 138 45.55 13.60 -0.16
CA ASP A 138 44.17 13.57 -0.66
C ASP A 138 43.83 14.48 -1.87
N ILE A 139 44.81 14.76 -2.73
CA ILE A 139 44.56 15.48 -3.99
C ILE A 139 43.63 14.63 -4.87
N ARG A 140 42.60 15.22 -5.44
CA ARG A 140 41.59 14.51 -6.25
C ARG A 140 42.06 14.35 -7.68
N ILE A 141 42.07 13.12 -8.20
CA ILE A 141 42.40 12.86 -9.61
C ILE A 141 41.39 11.89 -10.28
N PRO A 142 41.04 12.11 -11.56
CA PRO A 142 40.09 11.28 -12.32
C PRO A 142 40.72 10.03 -12.97
N TYR A 143 42.03 9.81 -12.79
CA TYR A 143 42.78 8.72 -13.39
C TYR A 143 43.59 7.98 -12.34
N ASN A 144 43.65 6.65 -12.41
CA ASN A 144 44.42 5.80 -11.49
C ASN A 144 45.95 5.83 -11.72
N LYS A 145 46.41 6.65 -12.68
CA LYS A 145 47.79 6.73 -13.15
C LYS A 145 48.27 8.18 -13.17
N ILE A 146 49.49 8.38 -12.66
CA ILE A 146 50.21 9.65 -12.73
C ILE A 146 51.60 9.46 -13.33
N GLU A 147 52.08 10.48 -14.03
CA GLU A 147 53.44 10.62 -14.53
C GLU A 147 54.01 11.96 -14.06
N VAL A 148 55.30 11.99 -13.72
CA VAL A 148 56.02 13.23 -13.38
C VAL A 148 56.77 13.73 -14.61
N GLU A 149 56.74 15.04 -14.83
CA GLU A 149 57.52 15.74 -15.86
C GLU A 149 58.32 16.89 -15.23
N TYR A 150 59.49 17.18 -15.78
CA TYR A 150 60.32 18.31 -15.36
C TYR A 150 60.20 19.46 -16.34
N TYR A 151 60.02 20.69 -15.84
CA TYR A 151 59.96 21.90 -16.66
C TYR A 151 61.17 22.81 -16.45
N ASN A 152 61.55 23.49 -17.54
CA ASN A 152 62.52 24.59 -17.56
C ASN A 152 61.76 25.92 -17.69
N LYS A 153 62.44 27.03 -17.49
CA LYS A 153 61.96 28.39 -17.82
C LYS A 153 61.56 28.51 -19.30
N ASP A 154 60.81 29.56 -19.64
CA ASP A 154 60.43 29.91 -21.02
C ASP A 154 61.63 30.18 -21.95
N ASP A 155 62.80 30.56 -21.41
CA ASP A 155 64.05 30.73 -22.16
C ASP A 155 64.82 29.41 -22.39
N GLY A 156 64.26 28.28 -21.93
CA GLY A 156 64.85 26.95 -22.01
C GLY A 156 65.86 26.62 -20.91
N ASN A 157 66.22 27.56 -20.02
CA ASN A 157 67.17 27.30 -18.94
C ASN A 157 66.50 26.62 -17.73
N PRO A 158 67.24 25.84 -16.91
CA PRO A 158 66.73 25.35 -15.63
C PRO A 158 66.34 26.49 -14.68
N VAL A 159 65.40 26.23 -13.78
CA VAL A 159 64.92 27.16 -12.75
C VAL A 159 66.01 27.36 -11.69
N GLU A 160 66.24 28.57 -11.18
CA GLU A 160 67.33 28.81 -10.23
C GLU A 160 67.08 28.14 -8.88
N PRO A 161 68.08 27.44 -8.30
CA PRO A 161 67.93 26.73 -7.02
C PRO A 161 67.82 27.64 -5.79
N TYR A 162 67.95 28.96 -5.94
CA TYR A 162 67.88 29.92 -4.84
C TYR A 162 66.50 30.51 -4.57
N LEU A 163 65.50 30.26 -5.42
CA LEU A 163 64.17 30.85 -5.25
C LEU A 163 63.53 30.39 -3.92
N LEU A 164 62.73 31.27 -3.31
CA LEU A 164 61.93 30.98 -2.12
C LEU A 164 60.49 30.57 -2.46
N HIS A 165 60.12 30.53 -3.74
CA HIS A 165 58.84 30.04 -4.26
C HIS A 165 59.08 29.15 -5.48
N TYR A 166 58.34 28.04 -5.57
CA TYR A 166 58.34 27.15 -6.73
C TYR A 166 56.93 26.69 -7.08
N ASP A 167 56.50 26.95 -8.32
CA ASP A 167 55.24 26.44 -8.84
C ASP A 167 55.32 24.96 -9.24
N LEU A 168 54.21 24.26 -9.09
CA LEU A 168 54.00 22.87 -9.47
C LEU A 168 52.66 22.79 -10.20
N TYR A 169 52.54 22.03 -11.28
CA TYR A 169 51.28 21.96 -12.06
C TYR A 169 50.78 20.53 -12.21
N LEU A 170 49.56 20.25 -11.74
CA LEU A 170 48.89 18.97 -11.94
C LEU A 170 47.82 19.09 -13.04
N LYS A 171 48.08 18.47 -14.19
CA LYS A 171 47.27 18.59 -15.42
C LYS A 171 46.78 17.23 -15.93
N LYS A 172 45.70 17.24 -16.71
CA LYS A 172 45.10 16.05 -17.35
C LYS A 172 45.73 15.82 -18.72
N ALA A 173 45.99 14.55 -19.09
CA ALA A 173 46.35 14.18 -20.46
C ALA A 173 46.01 12.71 -20.71
N ASP A 174 45.33 12.39 -21.82
CA ASP A 174 45.18 11.04 -22.40
C ASP A 174 45.19 9.85 -21.40
N GLY A 175 44.22 9.83 -20.48
CA GLY A 175 44.03 8.73 -19.53
C GLY A 175 44.98 8.69 -18.32
N LYS A 176 45.74 9.76 -18.08
CA LYS A 176 46.67 9.94 -16.94
C LYS A 176 46.64 11.38 -16.40
N MET A 177 47.22 11.56 -15.21
CA MET A 177 47.65 12.87 -14.73
C MET A 177 49.13 13.12 -15.04
N ILE A 178 49.49 14.37 -15.29
CA ILE A 178 50.86 14.85 -15.41
C ILE A 178 51.13 15.84 -14.28
N LEU A 179 52.11 15.55 -13.44
CA LEU A 179 52.64 16.48 -12.45
C LEU A 179 53.93 17.12 -12.98
N LYS A 180 53.87 18.37 -13.39
CA LYS A 180 55.03 19.17 -13.81
C LYS A 180 55.68 19.84 -12.60
N ILE A 181 56.99 19.64 -12.43
CA ILE A 181 57.80 20.22 -11.35
C ILE A 181 59.08 20.87 -11.90
N PRO A 182 59.68 21.87 -11.23
CA PRO A 182 60.80 22.61 -11.80
C PRO A 182 62.09 21.79 -11.82
N ARG A 183 62.81 21.84 -12.94
CA ARG A 183 64.20 21.37 -13.04
C ARG A 183 65.10 22.46 -12.49
N LEU A 184 65.68 22.23 -11.31
CA LEU A 184 66.64 23.18 -10.73
C LEU A 184 67.96 23.22 -11.52
N ALA A 185 68.61 24.38 -11.58
CA ALA A 185 69.96 24.53 -12.12
C ALA A 185 71.01 23.84 -11.22
N PRO A 186 72.12 23.35 -11.80
CA PRO A 186 73.23 22.80 -11.02
C PRO A 186 73.95 23.86 -10.18
N LYS A 187 74.77 23.38 -9.24
CA LYS A 187 75.69 24.22 -8.45
C LYS A 187 76.59 25.07 -9.37
N ALA A 188 76.93 26.29 -8.93
CA ALA A 188 77.79 27.21 -9.67
C ALA A 188 79.20 26.68 -10.03
N THR A 189 79.65 25.59 -9.40
CA THR A 189 80.95 24.93 -9.63
C THR A 189 80.88 23.65 -10.47
N TYR A 190 79.69 23.29 -10.99
CA TYR A 190 79.45 22.02 -11.66
C TYR A 190 79.88 22.02 -13.13
N THR A 191 80.62 20.98 -13.55
CA THR A 191 81.22 20.86 -14.89
C THR A 191 80.79 19.60 -15.67
N GLY A 192 79.77 18.88 -15.19
CA GLY A 192 79.23 17.68 -15.85
C GLY A 192 78.06 17.96 -16.81
N SER A 193 77.35 16.91 -17.25
CA SER A 193 76.19 17.05 -18.13
C SER A 193 75.00 17.69 -17.41
N ILE A 194 74.22 18.52 -18.13
CA ILE A 194 72.93 19.04 -17.64
C ILE A 194 71.91 17.90 -17.40
N GLU A 195 72.17 16.71 -17.93
CA GLU A 195 71.36 15.50 -17.73
C GLU A 195 71.50 14.89 -16.32
N ASP A 196 72.62 15.12 -15.62
CA ASP A 196 72.94 14.56 -14.29
C ASP A 196 72.54 15.48 -13.11
N VAL A 197 71.73 16.51 -13.36
CA VAL A 197 71.47 17.61 -12.40
C VAL A 197 70.53 17.19 -11.27
N LYS A 198 70.76 17.73 -10.06
CA LYS A 198 69.98 17.43 -8.83
C LYS A 198 68.52 17.89 -8.93
N LEU A 199 67.65 17.00 -9.38
CA LEU A 199 66.19 17.18 -9.49
C LEU A 199 65.51 17.25 -8.11
N ILE A 200 64.49 18.12 -7.93
CA ILE A 200 63.50 17.91 -6.85
C ILE A 200 62.80 16.59 -7.17
N THR A 201 62.91 15.59 -6.29
CA THR A 201 62.37 14.26 -6.57
C THR A 201 61.00 14.06 -5.92
N VAL A 202 60.01 13.63 -6.69
CA VAL A 202 58.78 13.07 -6.12
C VAL A 202 59.05 11.63 -5.70
N LYS A 203 58.79 11.31 -4.43
CA LYS A 203 58.80 9.94 -3.92
C LYS A 203 57.47 9.65 -3.22
N GLU A 204 57.27 8.39 -2.83
CA GLU A 204 56.10 7.94 -2.06
C GLU A 204 54.75 8.27 -2.73
N ILE A 205 54.72 8.41 -4.06
CA ILE A 205 53.49 8.56 -4.84
C ILE A 205 52.59 7.35 -4.56
N LYS A 206 51.42 7.61 -4.00
CA LYS A 206 50.38 6.62 -3.70
C LYS A 206 49.07 7.13 -4.27
N ILE A 207 48.50 6.35 -5.17
CA ILE A 207 47.13 6.53 -5.64
C ILE A 207 46.25 5.55 -4.85
N GLY A 208 45.08 5.98 -4.40
CA GLY A 208 44.14 5.17 -3.63
C GLY A 208 42.69 5.46 -3.98
N GLU A 209 41.78 4.68 -3.39
CA GLU A 209 40.38 5.08 -3.30
C GLU A 209 40.26 6.31 -2.37
N VAL A 210 39.35 7.25 -2.66
CA VAL A 210 39.13 8.43 -1.81
C VAL A 210 38.80 8.02 -0.38
N ASP A 211 39.61 8.49 0.56
CA ASP A 211 39.61 8.13 1.98
C ASP A 211 38.19 7.85 2.54
N PRO A 212 37.90 6.63 3.01
CA PRO A 212 36.64 6.30 3.66
C PRO A 212 36.32 7.20 4.86
N GLU A 213 37.32 7.72 5.57
CA GLU A 213 37.14 8.57 6.76
C GLU A 213 36.78 10.02 6.42
N SER A 214 37.09 10.52 5.22
CA SER A 214 36.63 11.81 4.68
C SER A 214 35.10 11.97 4.59
N LYS A 215 34.36 10.88 4.84
CA LYS A 215 32.90 10.78 4.85
C LYS A 215 32.33 10.58 6.28
N ASN A 216 33.18 10.59 7.31
CA ASN A 216 32.84 10.27 8.70
C ASN A 216 33.21 11.42 9.66
N VAL A 217 32.47 11.56 10.75
CA VAL A 217 32.81 12.42 11.91
C VAL A 217 32.69 11.57 13.18
N TYR A 218 33.69 11.58 14.04
CA TYR A 218 33.74 10.80 15.27
C TYR A 218 33.22 11.59 16.47
N LEU A 219 32.35 10.94 17.24
CA LEU A 219 31.66 11.50 18.40
C LEU A 219 31.90 10.62 19.64
N ASP A 220 32.45 11.22 20.69
CA ASP A 220 32.68 10.60 21.99
C ASP A 220 32.23 11.56 23.11
N GLY A 221 31.03 11.32 23.65
CA GLY A 221 30.49 12.13 24.74
C GLY A 221 31.28 12.06 26.05
N VAL A 222 32.12 11.04 26.22
CA VAL A 222 32.92 10.81 27.42
C VAL A 222 34.29 11.49 27.29
N SER A 223 35.11 11.06 26.32
CA SER A 223 36.51 11.51 26.20
C SER A 223 36.77 12.58 25.14
N GLY A 224 35.84 12.81 24.22
CA GLY A 224 36.00 13.78 23.13
C GLY A 224 36.06 15.24 23.57
N ASP A 225 36.49 16.11 22.67
CA ASP A 225 36.60 17.57 22.84
C ASP A 225 36.07 18.30 21.59
N ASP A 226 35.18 19.27 21.80
CA ASP A 226 34.56 20.04 20.71
C ASP A 226 35.53 21.03 20.03
N SER A 227 36.72 21.26 20.59
CA SER A 227 37.80 22.00 19.90
C SER A 227 38.34 21.28 18.67
N LEU A 228 38.11 19.97 18.56
CA LEU A 228 38.69 19.11 17.52
C LEU A 228 37.90 19.14 16.20
N ASP A 229 38.45 18.45 15.19
CA ASP A 229 37.91 18.34 13.83
C ASP A 229 37.06 17.08 13.60
N GLY A 230 36.92 16.22 14.62
CA GLY A 230 36.10 15.02 14.54
C GLY A 230 36.70 13.90 13.71
N LYS A 231 38.01 13.89 13.43
CA LYS A 231 38.67 12.75 12.78
C LYS A 231 38.84 11.56 13.73
N LEU A 232 39.17 10.37 13.19
CA LEU A 232 39.50 9.19 13.99
C LEU A 232 40.64 9.50 14.98
N GLY A 233 40.44 9.17 16.25
CA GLY A 233 41.37 9.52 17.34
C GLY A 233 41.32 10.99 17.80
N ARG A 234 40.49 11.84 17.17
CA ARG A 234 40.26 13.26 17.48
C ARG A 234 38.76 13.58 17.50
N ALA A 235 38.00 12.72 18.18
CA ALA A 235 36.55 12.78 18.27
C ALA A 235 36.05 14.05 18.99
N VAL A 236 34.96 14.62 18.49
CA VAL A 236 34.26 15.73 19.17
C VAL A 236 33.37 15.21 20.29
N LYS A 237 32.97 16.08 21.22
CA LYS A 237 32.23 15.71 22.43
C LYS A 237 30.73 15.72 22.27
N SER A 238 30.19 16.75 21.60
CA SER A 238 28.76 16.99 21.53
C SER A 238 28.15 16.63 20.17
N PHE A 239 26.90 16.16 20.20
CA PHE A 239 26.08 16.01 18.99
C PHE A 239 25.96 17.33 18.22
N ALA A 240 25.90 18.48 18.91
CA ALA A 240 25.83 19.80 18.30
C ALA A 240 27.07 20.09 17.43
N ARG A 241 28.28 19.85 17.96
CA ARG A 241 29.53 20.01 17.21
C ARG A 241 29.67 19.01 16.07
N ALA A 242 29.30 17.74 16.29
CA ALA A 242 29.31 16.73 15.24
C ALA A 242 28.35 17.09 14.08
N LYS A 243 27.16 17.61 14.40
CA LYS A 243 26.20 18.14 13.42
C LYS A 243 26.77 19.34 12.66
N GLU A 244 27.40 20.29 13.36
CA GLU A 244 27.99 21.49 12.74
C GLU A 244 29.00 21.09 11.64
N ILE A 245 29.93 20.18 11.95
CA ILE A 245 30.92 19.67 11.00
C ILE A 245 30.23 18.97 9.81
N ALA A 246 29.22 18.12 10.06
CA ALA A 246 28.44 17.46 9.02
C ALA A 246 27.54 18.40 8.18
N THR A 247 27.20 19.58 8.71
CA THR A 247 26.45 20.64 8.00
C THR A 247 27.38 21.41 7.07
N ASN A 248 28.57 21.76 7.58
CA ASN A 248 29.60 22.50 6.85
C ASN A 248 30.29 21.65 5.78
N ASN A 249 30.33 20.31 5.93
CA ASN A 249 30.84 19.38 4.94
C ASN A 249 29.80 18.33 4.52
N GLN A 250 29.05 18.61 3.46
CA GLN A 250 28.01 17.72 2.91
C GLN A 250 28.53 16.39 2.32
N LYS A 251 29.86 16.18 2.25
CA LYS A 251 30.46 14.88 1.94
C LYS A 251 30.35 13.90 3.12
N ILE A 252 30.22 14.39 4.36
CA ILE A 252 29.98 13.56 5.54
C ILE A 252 28.64 12.83 5.42
N LYS A 253 28.68 11.50 5.51
CA LYS A 253 27.52 10.59 5.48
C LYS A 253 27.31 9.86 6.81
N ARG A 254 28.27 9.92 7.74
CA ARG A 254 28.19 9.25 9.05
C ARG A 254 28.71 10.14 10.17
N ILE A 255 28.01 10.15 11.29
CA ILE A 255 28.55 10.52 12.59
C ILE A 255 28.70 9.22 13.37
N ILE A 256 29.95 8.80 13.62
CA ILE A 256 30.30 7.52 14.23
C ILE A 256 30.47 7.72 15.74
N VAL A 257 29.58 7.12 16.52
CA VAL A 257 29.60 7.23 17.99
C VAL A 257 30.52 6.15 18.57
N VAL A 258 31.60 6.58 19.20
CA VAL A 258 32.60 5.71 19.86
C VAL A 258 32.62 5.88 21.40
N GLY A 259 31.83 6.81 21.93
CA GLY A 259 31.60 6.96 23.37
C GLY A 259 30.26 7.60 23.67
N THR A 260 29.56 7.07 24.67
CA THR A 260 28.16 7.36 25.02
C THR A 260 27.87 8.85 25.16
N THR A 261 27.01 9.39 24.30
CA THR A 261 26.75 10.84 24.23
C THR A 261 25.44 11.21 24.94
N SER A 262 25.54 12.02 25.99
CA SER A 262 24.38 12.62 26.65
C SER A 262 23.72 13.68 25.75
N ILE A 263 22.40 13.62 25.60
CA ILE A 263 21.61 14.46 24.69
C ILE A 263 20.47 15.19 25.43
N THR A 264 20.14 16.40 24.97
CA THR A 264 18.99 17.19 25.43
C THR A 264 18.61 18.24 24.38
N GLY A 265 17.35 18.68 24.35
CA GLY A 265 16.82 19.58 23.33
C GLY A 265 16.58 18.87 22.00
N ASP A 266 16.57 19.62 20.88
CA ASP A 266 16.27 19.10 19.56
C ASP A 266 17.48 18.41 18.91
N ILE A 267 17.38 17.10 18.73
CA ILE A 267 18.40 16.21 18.17
C ILE A 267 17.95 15.79 16.77
N SER A 268 18.37 16.57 15.77
CA SER A 268 17.97 16.39 14.38
C SER A 268 19.16 16.53 13.43
N LEU A 269 19.23 15.71 12.38
CA LEU A 269 20.25 15.82 11.33
C LEU A 269 19.75 16.49 10.04
N ALA A 270 18.55 17.10 10.09
CA ALA A 270 18.07 18.01 9.05
C ALA A 270 19.12 19.08 8.70
N GLY A 271 19.35 19.27 7.40
CA GLY A 271 20.42 20.10 6.83
C GLY A 271 21.74 19.37 6.57
N THR A 272 21.85 18.08 6.89
CA THR A 272 23.05 17.26 6.64
C THR A 272 22.72 16.05 5.76
N ASN A 273 23.77 15.40 5.22
CA ASN A 273 23.68 14.10 4.56
C ASN A 273 24.02 12.92 5.50
N ALA A 274 24.09 13.15 6.82
CA ALA A 274 24.64 12.18 7.77
C ALA A 274 23.57 11.32 8.47
N LYS A 275 23.94 10.09 8.83
CA LYS A 275 23.26 9.31 9.89
C LYS A 275 24.17 9.10 11.10
N ILE A 276 23.58 8.90 12.28
CA ILE A 276 24.29 8.38 13.45
C ILE A 276 24.56 6.89 13.22
N LEU A 277 25.78 6.43 13.46
CA LEU A 277 26.18 5.03 13.35
C LEU A 277 26.96 4.59 14.60
N ARG A 278 26.70 3.37 15.08
CA ARG A 278 27.53 2.73 16.12
C ARG A 278 28.98 2.55 15.64
N GLY A 279 29.93 3.00 16.43
CA GLY A 279 31.36 2.77 16.20
C GLY A 279 31.73 1.28 16.28
N LYS A 280 32.70 0.87 15.46
CA LYS A 280 33.23 -0.49 15.48
C LYS A 280 33.74 -0.85 16.88
N ASP A 281 33.33 -2.02 17.37
CA ASP A 281 33.63 -2.52 18.73
C ASP A 281 33.10 -1.66 19.90
N PHE A 282 32.34 -0.58 19.65
CA PHE A 282 31.67 0.21 20.69
C PHE A 282 30.31 -0.40 21.09
N ASN A 283 30.20 -0.90 22.32
CA ASN A 283 29.07 -1.76 22.74
C ASN A 283 28.11 -1.13 23.77
N ASP A 284 28.37 0.10 24.24
CA ASP A 284 27.50 0.86 25.18
C ASP A 284 26.38 1.62 24.43
N TYR A 285 25.55 2.38 25.11
CA TYR A 285 24.50 3.19 24.48
C TYR A 285 25.09 4.25 23.51
N LEU A 286 24.43 4.52 22.38
CA LEU A 286 24.86 5.63 21.52
C LEU A 286 24.49 6.97 22.16
N PHE A 287 23.24 7.07 22.62
CA PHE A 287 22.70 8.27 23.27
C PHE A 287 22.16 7.99 24.67
N ARG A 288 22.21 9.01 25.53
CA ARG A 288 21.62 9.01 26.87
C ARG A 288 20.82 10.28 27.10
N VAL A 289 19.54 10.16 27.47
CA VAL A 289 18.78 11.27 28.03
C VAL A 289 18.96 11.23 29.55
N GLU A 290 19.66 12.21 30.10
CA GLU A 290 19.97 12.27 31.53
C GLU A 290 18.73 12.56 32.39
N SER A 291 18.82 12.26 33.68
CA SER A 291 17.70 12.44 34.62
C SER A 291 17.18 13.88 34.61
N GLU A 292 15.86 14.03 34.61
CA GLU A 292 15.17 15.34 34.54
C GLU A 292 15.55 16.19 33.29
N LYS A 293 15.97 15.54 32.19
CA LYS A 293 16.17 16.16 30.87
C LYS A 293 15.16 15.68 29.85
N GLU A 294 14.95 16.51 28.84
CA GLU A 294 14.14 16.21 27.66
C GLU A 294 15.02 16.23 26.41
N ALA A 295 14.78 15.29 25.49
CA ALA A 295 15.42 15.23 24.17
C ALA A 295 14.40 14.84 23.09
N THR A 296 14.46 15.51 21.94
CA THR A 296 13.53 15.33 20.82
C THR A 296 14.26 14.85 19.58
N LEU A 297 13.99 13.61 19.16
CA LEU A 297 14.47 13.05 17.90
C LEU A 297 13.52 13.47 16.76
N SER A 298 14.08 13.97 15.66
CA SER A 298 13.35 14.29 14.42
C SER A 298 14.30 14.37 13.22
N GLU A 299 13.89 13.94 12.03
CA GLU A 299 14.73 13.94 10.81
C GLU A 299 16.17 13.40 11.09
N ILE A 300 16.25 12.19 11.63
CA ILE A 300 17.49 11.58 12.12
C ILE A 300 17.42 10.05 12.05
N VAL A 301 18.43 9.43 11.43
CA VAL A 301 18.64 7.98 11.47
C VAL A 301 19.68 7.67 12.55
N VAL A 302 19.34 6.79 13.49
CA VAL A 302 20.19 6.27 14.56
C VAL A 302 20.36 4.77 14.35
N ASP A 303 21.54 4.37 13.91
CA ASP A 303 21.81 3.05 13.35
C ASP A 303 22.82 2.26 14.19
N GLY A 304 22.41 1.09 14.68
CA GLY A 304 23.21 0.23 15.53
C GLY A 304 24.28 -0.58 14.80
N ASP A 305 24.32 -0.55 13.46
CA ASP A 305 25.31 -1.25 12.63
C ASP A 305 25.44 -2.75 12.93
N GLY A 306 24.36 -3.39 13.37
CA GLY A 306 24.34 -4.80 13.81
C GLY A 306 24.68 -5.83 12.73
N GLU A 307 24.75 -5.42 11.46
CA GLU A 307 25.30 -6.23 10.39
C GLU A 307 26.82 -6.43 10.55
N ASN A 308 27.54 -5.39 10.97
CA ASN A 308 29.00 -5.40 11.15
C ASN A 308 29.41 -5.63 12.62
N ASN A 309 28.68 -5.03 13.57
CA ASN A 309 28.95 -5.15 15.01
C ASN A 309 28.21 -6.34 15.64
N LYS A 310 28.94 -7.42 15.97
CA LYS A 310 28.38 -8.65 16.57
C LYS A 310 28.54 -8.76 18.10
N LYS A 311 29.02 -7.70 18.76
CA LYS A 311 29.31 -7.64 20.20
C LYS A 311 28.43 -6.62 20.96
N ILE A 312 27.40 -6.07 20.32
CA ILE A 312 26.56 -5.02 20.89
C ILE A 312 25.92 -5.53 22.19
N GLU A 313 26.08 -4.79 23.30
CA GLU A 313 25.51 -5.18 24.60
C GLU A 313 24.35 -4.29 25.08
N LYS A 314 24.17 -3.11 24.48
CA LYS A 314 23.24 -2.07 24.95
C LYS A 314 22.41 -1.50 23.81
N SER A 315 21.33 -0.82 24.18
CA SER A 315 20.36 -0.13 23.31
C SER A 315 21.01 0.99 22.48
N LEU A 316 20.25 1.58 21.56
CA LEU A 316 20.64 2.85 20.93
C LEU A 316 20.55 4.01 21.91
N VAL A 317 19.46 4.07 22.70
CA VAL A 317 19.14 5.17 23.60
C VAL A 317 18.82 4.65 25.01
N GLU A 318 19.49 5.20 26.02
CA GLU A 318 19.13 5.08 27.43
C GLU A 318 18.31 6.30 27.88
N VAL A 319 17.18 6.08 28.56
CA VAL A 319 16.33 7.16 29.09
C VAL A 319 16.25 7.03 30.61
N LYS A 320 16.90 7.96 31.34
CA LYS A 320 17.06 7.92 32.80
C LYS A 320 15.78 8.36 33.55
N SER A 321 15.81 8.21 34.87
CA SER A 321 14.69 8.55 35.76
C SER A 321 14.21 10.00 35.57
N LYS A 322 12.90 10.19 35.44
CA LYS A 322 12.20 11.45 35.14
C LYS A 322 12.59 12.12 33.81
N ALA A 323 13.38 11.47 32.96
CA ALA A 323 13.72 12.01 31.65
C ALA A 323 12.55 11.82 30.64
N ILE A 324 12.57 12.61 29.57
CA ILE A 324 11.60 12.58 28.49
C ILE A 324 12.32 12.36 27.16
N LEU A 325 11.96 11.31 26.43
CA LEU A 325 12.37 11.09 25.05
C LEU A 325 11.17 11.29 24.11
N ASN A 326 11.25 12.29 23.24
CA ASN A 326 10.27 12.47 22.15
C ASN A 326 10.83 11.84 20.86
N ILE A 327 10.03 11.01 20.19
CA ILE A 327 10.31 10.41 18.89
C ILE A 327 9.25 10.94 17.91
N ASN A 328 9.68 11.85 17.05
CA ASN A 328 8.83 12.52 16.07
C ASN A 328 9.17 12.07 14.65
N ASN A 329 8.48 12.63 13.65
CA ASN A 329 8.67 12.32 12.23
C ASN A 329 10.14 12.44 11.77
N GLY A 330 10.49 11.64 10.78
CA GLY A 330 11.86 11.50 10.26
C GLY A 330 12.83 10.78 11.19
N SER A 331 12.42 10.38 12.40
CA SER A 331 13.25 9.53 13.28
C SER A 331 13.23 8.07 12.83
N VAL A 332 14.39 7.43 12.75
CA VAL A 332 14.55 6.00 12.50
C VAL A 332 15.57 5.44 13.47
N LEU A 333 15.15 4.57 14.40
CA LEU A 333 16.02 3.92 15.39
C LEU A 333 16.15 2.44 15.02
N GLN A 334 17.29 2.05 14.43
CA GLN A 334 17.38 0.79 13.70
C GLN A 334 18.63 -0.05 13.89
N ASN A 335 18.54 -1.31 13.47
CA ASN A 335 19.65 -2.25 13.26
C ASN A 335 20.51 -2.56 14.51
N ASN A 336 20.05 -2.24 15.72
CA ASN A 336 20.81 -2.51 16.93
C ASN A 336 20.57 -3.96 17.38
N GLN A 337 21.45 -4.84 16.90
CA GLN A 337 21.38 -6.29 17.11
C GLN A 337 22.14 -6.68 18.38
N ILE A 338 21.52 -6.48 19.56
CA ILE A 338 22.14 -6.83 20.84
C ILE A 338 22.39 -8.34 20.90
N MET A 339 23.61 -8.73 21.30
CA MET A 339 24.01 -10.12 21.39
C MET A 339 23.33 -10.85 22.56
N ALA A 340 23.17 -12.17 22.45
CA ALA A 340 22.72 -13.00 23.56
C ALA A 340 23.82 -13.10 24.63
N ILE A 341 23.67 -12.35 25.73
CA ILE A 341 24.58 -12.43 26.87
C ILE A 341 24.19 -13.66 27.71
N LYS A 342 25.15 -14.54 28.01
CA LYS A 342 24.89 -15.75 28.80
C LYS A 342 24.33 -15.38 30.18
N ASP A 343 23.30 -16.10 30.60
CA ASP A 343 22.68 -15.99 31.93
C ASP A 343 22.13 -14.57 32.27
N THR A 344 21.97 -13.67 31.28
CA THR A 344 21.62 -12.25 31.48
C THR A 344 20.68 -11.73 30.40
N ALA A 345 19.47 -11.28 30.77
CA ALA A 345 18.53 -10.69 29.81
C ALA A 345 18.93 -9.25 29.42
N THR A 346 18.92 -8.97 28.11
CA THR A 346 19.17 -7.62 27.56
C THR A 346 17.86 -6.85 27.37
N ARG A 347 17.91 -5.52 27.47
CA ARG A 347 16.73 -4.64 27.55
C ARG A 347 16.73 -3.61 26.44
N GLY A 348 15.64 -3.51 25.68
CA GLY A 348 15.39 -2.44 24.71
C GLY A 348 16.37 -2.45 23.55
N GLY A 349 16.00 -3.05 22.40
CA GLY A 349 16.89 -3.07 21.24
C GLY A 349 17.26 -1.66 20.77
N ALA A 350 16.27 -0.77 20.64
CA ALA A 350 16.48 0.65 20.40
C ALA A 350 16.44 1.48 21.69
N VAL A 351 15.41 1.33 22.52
CA VAL A 351 15.16 2.22 23.67
C VAL A 351 15.03 1.45 24.97
N ASN A 352 15.85 1.79 25.97
CA ASN A 352 15.76 1.31 27.35
C ASN A 352 15.41 2.48 28.28
N ALA A 353 14.17 2.52 28.77
CA ALA A 353 13.65 3.57 29.63
C ALA A 353 13.40 3.08 31.06
N SER A 354 13.82 3.86 32.07
CA SER A 354 13.66 3.54 33.49
C SER A 354 13.11 4.72 34.29
N SER A 355 11.91 4.56 34.86
CA SER A 355 11.16 5.60 35.57
C SER A 355 10.98 6.90 34.76
N ALA A 356 10.72 6.78 33.45
CA ALA A 356 10.82 7.86 32.47
C ALA A 356 9.54 8.00 31.61
N THR A 357 9.54 8.99 30.70
CA THR A 357 8.50 9.16 29.66
C THR A 357 9.08 8.98 28.26
N VAL A 358 8.40 8.21 27.41
CA VAL A 358 8.69 8.09 25.98
C VAL A 358 7.46 8.53 25.19
N ASN A 359 7.53 9.66 24.50
CA ASN A 359 6.47 10.14 23.62
C ASN A 359 6.81 9.75 22.18
N MET A 360 5.96 8.99 21.50
CA MET A 360 6.13 8.61 20.10
C MET A 360 4.92 9.09 19.30
N THR A 361 5.16 10.14 18.50
CA THR A 361 4.14 10.79 17.65
C THR A 361 4.35 10.47 16.17
N GLY A 362 5.52 9.94 15.82
CA GLY A 362 5.94 9.63 14.47
C GLY A 362 7.25 8.84 14.47
N GLY A 363 7.88 8.76 13.30
CA GLY A 363 9.13 8.01 13.13
C GLY A 363 8.95 6.49 13.25
N SER A 364 10.06 5.78 13.41
CA SER A 364 10.10 4.32 13.44
C SER A 364 11.17 3.76 14.39
N VAL A 365 10.86 2.61 14.97
CA VAL A 365 11.79 1.75 15.73
C VAL A 365 11.79 0.38 15.05
N GLU A 366 12.87 0.03 14.36
CA GLU A 366 12.85 -1.15 13.48
C GLU A 366 14.12 -1.98 13.37
N ASN A 367 13.96 -3.28 13.11
CA ASN A 367 15.07 -4.22 12.86
C ASN A 367 16.09 -4.29 14.04
N ASN A 368 15.62 -4.06 15.29
CA ASN A 368 16.44 -4.17 16.50
C ASN A 368 16.22 -5.53 17.21
N GLN A 369 17.14 -5.91 18.10
CA GLN A 369 17.07 -7.15 18.87
C GLN A 369 17.47 -6.95 20.34
N ALA A 370 16.73 -7.58 21.27
CA ALA A 370 17.04 -7.68 22.70
C ALA A 370 16.37 -8.94 23.30
N THR A 371 16.57 -9.25 24.59
CA THR A 371 15.77 -10.28 25.29
C THR A 371 14.37 -9.74 25.66
N TYR A 372 14.33 -8.54 26.25
CA TYR A 372 13.15 -7.89 26.77
C TYR A 372 12.92 -6.56 26.03
N GLY A 373 11.79 -6.42 25.34
CA GLY A 373 11.51 -5.25 24.51
C GLY A 373 12.43 -5.19 23.29
N GLY A 374 12.18 -6.04 22.29
CA GLY A 374 13.05 -6.18 21.11
C GLY A 374 13.26 -4.85 20.37
N GLY A 375 12.26 -3.96 20.36
CA GLY A 375 12.41 -2.55 20.03
C GLY A 375 12.53 -1.65 21.27
N ILE A 376 11.50 -1.66 22.12
CA ILE A 376 11.35 -0.73 23.26
C ILE A 376 11.14 -1.49 24.57
N TYR A 377 11.91 -1.14 25.60
CA TYR A 377 11.74 -1.61 26.98
C TYR A 377 11.42 -0.44 27.91
N LEU A 378 10.37 -0.61 28.71
CA LEU A 378 9.87 0.35 29.69
C LEU A 378 9.93 -0.29 31.08
N TYR A 379 10.65 0.29 32.04
CA TYR A 379 10.60 -0.08 33.46
C TYR A 379 10.00 1.06 34.27
N SER A 380 8.89 0.83 34.96
CA SER A 380 8.10 1.84 35.70
C SER A 380 7.90 3.16 34.92
N SER A 381 7.73 3.07 33.60
CA SER A 381 7.80 4.19 32.66
C SER A 381 6.49 4.37 31.87
N THR A 382 6.21 5.59 31.45
CA THR A 382 5.04 5.90 30.60
C THR A 382 5.45 6.02 29.14
N MET A 383 4.77 5.31 28.24
CA MET A 383 4.86 5.52 26.80
C MET A 383 3.56 6.13 26.27
N ASN A 384 3.63 7.31 25.67
CA ASN A 384 2.50 7.93 24.98
C ASN A 384 2.70 7.74 23.47
N PHE A 385 1.90 6.86 22.85
CA PHE A 385 2.09 6.40 21.48
C PHE A 385 0.87 6.77 20.64
N SER A 386 1.00 7.79 19.81
CA SER A 386 -0.09 8.36 19.00
C SER A 386 0.15 8.29 17.48
N GLY A 387 1.37 7.97 17.06
CA GLY A 387 1.77 7.80 15.67
C GLY A 387 3.20 7.25 15.56
N GLY A 388 3.57 6.80 14.36
CA GLY A 388 4.85 6.11 14.12
C GLY A 388 4.75 4.59 14.28
N THR A 389 5.86 3.90 13.97
CA THR A 389 5.87 2.43 13.89
C THR A 389 6.90 1.78 14.82
N VAL A 390 6.53 0.63 15.40
CA VAL A 390 7.48 -0.31 16.03
C VAL A 390 7.38 -1.62 15.24
N GLN A 391 8.36 -1.90 14.39
CA GLN A 391 8.23 -2.92 13.34
C GLN A 391 9.46 -3.82 13.18
N ASN A 392 9.25 -5.09 12.81
CA ASN A 392 10.32 -6.05 12.50
C ASN A 392 11.35 -6.29 13.63
N ASN A 393 11.07 -5.89 14.87
CA ASN A 393 11.99 -6.06 16.00
C ASN A 393 11.88 -7.46 16.61
N ARG A 394 12.92 -7.90 17.32
CA ARG A 394 13.11 -9.29 17.73
C ARG A 394 13.42 -9.45 19.22
N SER A 395 12.58 -10.20 19.93
CA SER A 395 12.78 -10.63 21.32
C SER A 395 13.37 -12.05 21.35
N GLU A 396 14.64 -12.14 21.72
CA GLU A 396 15.45 -13.37 21.69
C GLU A 396 15.47 -14.13 23.02
N LEU A 397 15.60 -15.46 22.95
CA LEU A 397 15.48 -16.32 24.13
C LEU A 397 16.81 -16.43 24.87
N VAL A 398 16.83 -15.98 26.12
CA VAL A 398 17.99 -16.06 27.01
C VAL A 398 17.56 -16.66 28.34
N ARG A 399 18.47 -17.41 28.98
CA ARG A 399 18.31 -17.76 30.40
C ARG A 399 18.64 -16.51 31.22
N ASP A 400 17.69 -16.01 31.98
CA ASP A 400 17.94 -14.93 32.93
C ASP A 400 18.25 -15.55 34.31
N SER A 401 19.47 -15.34 34.81
CA SER A 401 19.91 -15.89 36.10
C SER A 401 19.28 -15.20 37.30
N SER A 402 18.79 -13.96 37.17
CA SER A 402 18.11 -13.24 38.26
C SER A 402 16.79 -13.90 38.68
N VAL A 403 16.17 -14.62 37.73
CA VAL A 403 14.89 -15.34 37.88
C VAL A 403 15.03 -16.85 37.61
N SER A 404 16.23 -17.32 37.29
CA SER A 404 16.59 -18.68 36.84
C SER A 404 15.65 -19.30 35.78
N GLN A 405 15.13 -18.50 34.86
CA GLN A 405 14.17 -18.92 33.83
C GLN A 405 14.71 -18.63 32.42
N TYR A 406 14.39 -19.48 31.44
CA TYR A 406 14.46 -19.09 30.02
C TYR A 406 13.25 -18.22 29.69
N TYR A 407 13.49 -16.97 29.28
CA TYR A 407 12.42 -16.00 29.07
C TYR A 407 12.77 -14.99 27.97
N SER A 408 11.76 -14.48 27.29
CA SER A 408 11.82 -13.38 26.32
C SER A 408 10.43 -12.76 26.25
N ALA A 409 10.32 -11.44 26.11
CA ALA A 409 9.01 -10.78 26.16
C ALA A 409 8.99 -9.45 25.40
N GLY A 410 7.91 -9.20 24.66
CA GLY A 410 7.71 -7.96 23.92
C GLY A 410 8.62 -7.88 22.70
N GLY A 411 8.25 -8.53 21.59
CA GLY A 411 9.03 -8.48 20.35
C GLY A 411 9.19 -7.05 19.84
N GLY A 412 8.10 -6.28 19.83
CA GLY A 412 8.12 -4.83 19.66
C GLY A 412 8.38 -4.09 20.97
N ILE A 413 7.43 -4.19 21.91
CA ILE A 413 7.39 -3.37 23.14
C ILE A 413 7.17 -4.25 24.39
N LEU A 414 7.93 -4.01 25.46
CA LEU A 414 7.65 -4.54 26.79
C LEU A 414 7.37 -3.42 27.81
N ALA A 415 6.17 -3.42 28.37
CA ALA A 415 5.83 -2.66 29.57
C ALA A 415 6.14 -3.52 30.81
N TYR A 416 7.29 -3.29 31.44
CA TYR A 416 7.78 -4.00 32.62
C TYR A 416 7.45 -3.20 33.89
N GLU A 417 7.07 -3.90 34.97
CA GLU A 417 6.76 -3.44 36.35
C GLU A 417 6.43 -1.94 36.53
N GLY A 418 5.14 -1.63 36.68
CA GLY A 418 4.62 -0.26 36.87
C GLY A 418 4.53 0.59 35.60
N SER A 419 4.87 0.03 34.43
CA SER A 419 4.85 0.77 33.16
C SER A 419 3.45 0.91 32.56
N THR A 420 3.18 2.05 31.92
CA THR A 420 1.91 2.34 31.24
C THR A 420 2.14 2.67 29.76
N ILE A 421 1.43 2.01 28.86
CA ILE A 421 1.38 2.36 27.43
C ILE A 421 0.02 2.99 27.13
N ASN A 422 0.03 4.20 26.57
CA ASN A 422 -1.14 4.91 26.07
C ASN A 422 -1.11 4.92 24.54
N MET A 423 -1.71 3.91 23.90
CA MET A 423 -1.74 3.70 22.45
C MET A 423 -2.99 4.31 21.83
N SER A 424 -2.82 5.11 20.77
CA SER A 424 -3.88 5.92 20.17
C SER A 424 -3.55 6.31 18.72
N GLY A 425 -4.48 6.97 18.03
CA GLY A 425 -4.23 7.58 16.72
C GLY A 425 -3.75 6.58 15.66
N GLU A 426 -2.64 6.91 15.01
CA GLU A 426 -2.01 6.14 13.91
C GLU A 426 -0.83 5.28 14.40
N ALA A 427 -0.71 5.04 15.71
CA ALA A 427 0.34 4.22 16.30
C ALA A 427 0.28 2.77 15.79
N ALA A 428 1.41 2.21 15.32
CA ALA A 428 1.44 0.88 14.72
C ALA A 428 2.54 -0.04 15.29
N VAL A 429 2.19 -1.28 15.63
CA VAL A 429 3.12 -2.34 16.06
C VAL A 429 2.95 -3.55 15.13
N PHE A 430 3.91 -3.83 14.25
CA PHE A 430 3.72 -4.91 13.26
C PHE A 430 4.95 -5.71 12.86
N ASN A 431 4.73 -6.97 12.47
CA ASN A 431 5.76 -7.94 12.07
C ASN A 431 6.88 -8.18 13.10
N ASN A 432 6.70 -7.78 14.36
CA ASN A 432 7.67 -8.06 15.42
C ASN A 432 7.57 -9.53 15.86
N PHE A 433 8.67 -10.07 16.39
CA PHE A 433 8.79 -11.49 16.76
C PHE A 433 9.28 -11.65 18.20
N ALA A 434 8.69 -12.59 18.95
CA ALA A 434 9.18 -13.03 20.26
C ALA A 434 9.32 -14.56 20.31
N ASN A 435 10.45 -15.05 20.85
CA ASN A 435 10.66 -16.48 21.04
C ASN A 435 9.80 -17.11 22.15
N GLU A 436 9.15 -16.29 22.99
CA GLU A 436 8.19 -16.74 23.99
C GLU A 436 6.89 -15.93 23.88
N ILE A 437 6.82 -14.76 24.50
CA ILE A 437 5.54 -14.06 24.71
C ILE A 437 5.47 -12.63 24.17
N GLY A 438 4.26 -12.19 23.81
CA GLY A 438 3.97 -10.81 23.42
C GLY A 438 4.73 -10.41 22.17
N GLY A 439 4.39 -10.99 21.02
CA GLY A 439 5.10 -10.76 19.76
C GLY A 439 5.12 -9.28 19.37
N GLY A 440 3.97 -8.60 19.45
CA GLY A 440 3.87 -7.14 19.36
C GLY A 440 4.19 -6.46 20.69
N ILE A 441 3.27 -6.59 21.65
CA ILE A 441 3.33 -5.94 22.97
C ILE A 441 3.23 -7.00 24.08
N SER A 442 4.05 -6.87 25.13
CA SER A 442 3.87 -7.57 26.41
C SER A 442 3.64 -6.56 27.54
N VAL A 443 2.69 -6.86 28.43
CA VAL A 443 2.29 -6.01 29.56
C VAL A 443 2.47 -6.78 30.87
N GLY A 444 3.51 -6.44 31.63
CA GLY A 444 3.94 -7.07 32.87
C GLY A 444 5.14 -8.00 32.73
N ALA A 445 5.63 -8.49 33.87
CA ALA A 445 6.83 -9.32 34.02
C ALA A 445 6.50 -10.74 34.52
N ASN A 446 7.38 -11.73 34.30
CA ASN A 446 7.24 -13.05 34.92
C ASN A 446 7.35 -13.03 36.46
N GLN A 447 7.82 -11.93 37.05
CA GLN A 447 7.98 -11.75 38.49
C GLN A 447 6.84 -10.96 39.15
N ALA A 448 6.89 -10.91 40.47
CA ALA A 448 6.06 -10.04 41.27
C ALA A 448 6.69 -8.63 41.35
N GLY A 449 5.98 -7.62 40.85
CA GLY A 449 6.35 -6.21 40.90
C GLY A 449 5.11 -5.33 40.70
N GLU A 450 5.25 -4.12 40.15
CA GLU A 450 4.11 -3.19 40.02
C GLU A 450 3.21 -3.48 38.80
N THR A 451 1.90 -3.24 38.96
CA THR A 451 0.89 -3.39 37.91
C THR A 451 1.22 -2.54 36.68
N SER A 452 1.36 -3.19 35.52
CA SER A 452 1.55 -2.51 34.23
C SER A 452 0.23 -2.42 33.46
N ILE A 453 0.05 -1.34 32.68
CA ILE A 453 -1.22 -0.99 32.03
C ILE A 453 -1.03 -0.72 30.54
N LEU A 454 -1.96 -1.22 29.71
CA LEU A 454 -2.15 -0.80 28.32
C LEU A 454 -3.51 -0.11 28.16
N ASN A 455 -3.51 1.16 27.81
CA ASN A 455 -4.69 1.90 27.38
C ASN A 455 -4.64 2.01 25.85
N MET A 456 -5.63 1.47 25.13
CA MET A 456 -5.67 1.46 23.67
C MET A 456 -6.97 2.07 23.16
N THR A 457 -6.86 3.27 22.57
CA THR A 457 -7.97 4.09 22.06
C THR A 457 -7.86 4.36 20.55
N GLY A 458 -6.98 3.62 19.88
CA GLY A 458 -6.66 3.71 18.46
C GLY A 458 -5.42 2.89 18.12
N GLY A 459 -4.87 3.09 16.93
CA GLY A 459 -3.70 2.37 16.45
C GLY A 459 -3.96 0.92 16.03
N LYS A 460 -2.89 0.26 15.56
CA LYS A 460 -2.92 -1.08 14.95
C LYS A 460 -1.82 -1.99 15.47
N ILE A 461 -2.15 -3.25 15.73
CA ILE A 461 -1.23 -4.33 16.12
C ILE A 461 -1.38 -5.47 15.10
N ASP A 462 -0.45 -5.58 14.14
CA ASP A 462 -0.64 -6.38 12.92
C ASP A 462 0.48 -7.42 12.65
N GLY A 463 0.12 -8.65 12.32
CA GLY A 463 1.08 -9.64 11.78
C GLY A 463 2.23 -10.05 12.71
N ASN A 464 2.23 -9.66 13.99
CA ASN A 464 3.27 -9.99 14.95
C ASN A 464 3.21 -11.48 15.34
N VAL A 465 4.35 -12.05 15.76
CA VAL A 465 4.50 -13.48 16.03
C VAL A 465 5.06 -13.72 17.43
N ALA A 466 4.36 -14.55 18.22
CA ALA A 466 4.87 -15.12 19.46
C ALA A 466 4.99 -16.64 19.31
N LYS A 467 6.09 -17.23 19.81
CA LYS A 467 6.27 -18.68 19.79
C LYS A 467 5.45 -19.42 20.85
N SER A 468 5.07 -18.78 21.96
CA SER A 468 4.37 -19.43 23.07
C SER A 468 3.01 -18.80 23.36
N ALA A 469 2.95 -17.49 23.65
CA ALA A 469 1.66 -16.85 23.94
C ALA A 469 1.57 -15.34 23.62
N GLY A 470 0.42 -14.88 23.17
CA GLY A 470 0.12 -13.48 22.86
C GLY A 470 0.85 -13.00 21.62
N GLY A 471 0.42 -13.44 20.44
CA GLY A 471 1.04 -13.04 19.16
C GLY A 471 1.04 -11.52 18.98
N GLY A 472 -0.12 -10.89 19.13
CA GLY A 472 -0.25 -9.42 19.14
C GLY A 472 0.06 -8.82 20.52
N ILE A 473 -0.75 -9.18 21.52
CA ILE A 473 -0.66 -8.68 22.90
C ILE A 473 -0.56 -9.84 23.89
N PHE A 474 0.34 -9.75 24.88
CA PHE A 474 0.33 -10.57 26.09
C PHE A 474 0.07 -9.69 27.33
N ILE A 475 -0.84 -10.12 28.22
CA ILE A 475 -1.19 -9.44 29.47
C ILE A 475 -0.92 -10.37 30.66
N GLN A 476 -0.09 -9.94 31.60
CA GLN A 476 0.37 -10.78 32.70
C GLN A 476 -0.58 -10.83 33.91
N GLY A 477 -0.70 -12.01 34.52
CA GLY A 477 -1.26 -12.21 35.85
C GLY A 477 -0.15 -12.58 36.85
N GLY A 478 -0.24 -12.06 38.08
CA GLY A 478 0.80 -12.27 39.10
C GLY A 478 0.93 -13.74 39.53
N LEU A 479 2.15 -14.27 39.52
CA LEU A 479 2.48 -15.59 40.07
C LEU A 479 2.60 -15.57 41.61
N HIS A 480 3.00 -14.42 42.17
CA HIS A 480 3.08 -14.17 43.61
C HIS A 480 2.61 -12.75 43.94
N SER A 481 2.19 -12.52 45.19
CA SER A 481 1.80 -11.23 45.78
C SER A 481 0.78 -10.35 45.04
N GLY A 482 -0.15 -10.94 44.28
CA GLY A 482 -1.41 -10.26 43.91
C GLY A 482 -1.38 -9.24 42.77
N VAL A 483 -0.32 -9.19 41.96
CA VAL A 483 -0.15 -8.24 40.85
C VAL A 483 -1.14 -8.52 39.71
N GLN A 484 -1.76 -7.47 39.14
CA GLN A 484 -2.77 -7.60 38.08
C GLN A 484 -2.50 -6.62 36.94
N CYS A 485 -1.77 -7.03 35.89
CA CYS A 485 -1.59 -6.18 34.71
C CYS A 485 -2.90 -6.10 33.90
N LYS A 486 -3.17 -4.93 33.31
CA LYS A 486 -4.50 -4.62 32.74
C LYS A 486 -4.38 -4.04 31.33
N ALA A 487 -5.28 -4.43 30.44
CA ALA A 487 -5.48 -3.78 29.16
C ALA A 487 -6.92 -3.24 29.05
N TYR A 488 -7.05 -1.95 28.71
CA TYR A 488 -8.30 -1.26 28.45
C TYR A 488 -8.32 -0.87 26.96
N ILE A 489 -9.08 -1.62 26.15
CA ILE A 489 -9.10 -1.46 24.69
C ILE A 489 -10.51 -1.03 24.25
N THR A 490 -10.63 0.20 23.77
CA THR A 490 -11.91 0.83 23.40
C THR A 490 -12.00 1.23 21.94
N ALA A 491 -10.86 1.33 21.24
CA ALA A 491 -10.79 1.38 19.78
C ALA A 491 -9.42 0.88 19.27
N GLY A 492 -9.37 0.46 17.99
CA GLY A 492 -8.15 0.04 17.30
C GLY A 492 -8.23 -1.37 16.70
N GLU A 493 -7.18 -1.77 15.99
CA GLU A 493 -7.11 -3.03 15.24
C GLU A 493 -6.04 -3.98 15.79
N ILE A 494 -6.39 -5.26 15.97
CA ILE A 494 -5.49 -6.35 16.39
C ILE A 494 -5.66 -7.49 15.39
N THR A 495 -4.80 -7.53 14.37
CA THR A 495 -5.04 -8.32 13.15
C THR A 495 -3.89 -9.21 12.74
N ASN A 496 -4.18 -10.34 12.10
CA ASN A 496 -3.19 -11.23 11.47
C ASN A 496 -2.03 -11.77 12.36
N ASN A 497 -2.05 -11.50 13.67
CA ASN A 497 -1.01 -11.91 14.61
C ASN A 497 -1.07 -13.41 14.86
N LYS A 498 0.06 -14.02 15.25
CA LYS A 498 0.22 -15.48 15.31
C LYS A 498 0.82 -15.95 16.62
N MET A 499 0.27 -17.05 17.13
CA MET A 499 0.93 -17.90 18.13
C MET A 499 1.31 -19.25 17.50
N GLU A 500 2.58 -19.64 17.57
CA GLU A 500 3.13 -20.78 16.83
C GLU A 500 3.30 -22.11 17.62
N SER A 501 3.27 -22.12 18.95
CA SER A 501 3.49 -23.32 19.80
C SER A 501 4.87 -23.96 19.55
N GLY A 502 5.92 -23.17 19.83
CA GLY A 502 7.33 -23.52 19.59
C GLY A 502 8.34 -22.88 20.54
N GLY A 503 7.89 -22.30 21.66
CA GLY A 503 8.74 -21.88 22.79
C GLY A 503 8.54 -22.75 24.04
N ALA A 504 8.98 -22.28 25.21
CA ALA A 504 9.06 -23.06 26.45
C ALA A 504 8.08 -22.62 27.56
N THR A 505 7.41 -21.46 27.43
CA THR A 505 6.34 -21.01 28.33
C THR A 505 4.97 -21.62 27.95
N GLU A 506 3.96 -21.55 28.83
CA GLU A 506 2.67 -22.21 28.60
C GLU A 506 1.94 -21.63 27.37
N ASP A 507 1.63 -22.49 26.42
CA ASP A 507 0.94 -22.19 25.16
C ASP A 507 -0.49 -22.78 25.11
N ALA A 508 -0.94 -23.44 26.18
CA ALA A 508 -2.15 -24.26 26.18
C ALA A 508 -3.43 -23.50 25.77
N PHE A 509 -3.47 -22.19 26.03
CA PHE A 509 -4.53 -21.26 25.62
C PHE A 509 -3.97 -20.09 24.79
N GLY A 510 -2.85 -20.29 24.07
CA GLY A 510 -1.81 -19.26 23.85
C GLY A 510 -2.17 -17.92 23.18
N GLY A 511 -3.35 -17.68 22.61
CA GLY A 511 -3.73 -16.29 22.25
C GLY A 511 -3.03 -15.74 21.00
N GLY A 512 -3.67 -15.86 19.83
CA GLY A 512 -3.12 -15.35 18.56
C GLY A 512 -3.07 -13.81 18.52
N GLY A 513 -4.23 -13.17 18.66
CA GLY A 513 -4.34 -11.71 18.79
C GLY A 513 -3.97 -11.24 20.19
N ILE A 514 -4.67 -11.75 21.21
CA ILE A 514 -4.45 -11.39 22.63
C ILE A 514 -4.31 -12.66 23.47
N TYR A 515 -3.37 -12.67 24.43
CA TYR A 515 -3.35 -13.60 25.55
C TYR A 515 -3.50 -12.88 26.89
N VAL A 516 -4.34 -13.43 27.78
CA VAL A 516 -4.53 -12.94 29.15
C VAL A 516 -4.09 -14.02 30.13
N ASN A 517 -2.96 -13.83 30.80
CA ASN A 517 -2.44 -14.78 31.78
C ASN A 517 -3.19 -14.69 33.13
N GLY A 518 -3.10 -15.77 33.92
CA GLY A 518 -3.73 -15.88 35.23
C GLY A 518 -3.27 -17.13 35.98
N VAL A 519 -3.32 -17.08 37.30
CA VAL A 519 -2.83 -18.15 38.19
C VAL A 519 -3.84 -18.38 39.32
N ALA A 520 -4.08 -19.64 39.70
CA ALA A 520 -5.07 -19.97 40.73
C ALA A 520 -4.78 -19.28 42.07
N ASN A 521 -5.85 -18.93 42.79
CA ASN A 521 -5.78 -18.28 44.09
C ASN A 521 -6.77 -18.94 45.07
N PRO A 522 -6.29 -19.70 46.09
CA PRO A 522 -4.92 -20.19 46.23
C PRO A 522 -4.64 -21.37 45.28
N TRP A 523 -3.44 -21.40 44.68
CA TRP A 523 -2.86 -22.62 44.11
C TRP A 523 -2.23 -23.45 45.23
N LYS A 524 -2.39 -24.78 45.21
CA LYS A 524 -1.75 -25.68 46.19
C LYS A 524 -0.76 -26.61 45.51
N TRP A 525 0.49 -26.62 45.97
CA TRP A 525 1.56 -27.44 45.42
C TRP A 525 2.52 -27.91 46.52
N GLN A 526 2.83 -29.21 46.54
CA GLN A 526 3.65 -29.88 47.57
C GLN A 526 3.27 -29.55 49.05
N GLY A 527 2.01 -29.22 49.30
CA GLY A 527 1.51 -28.84 50.63
C GLY A 527 1.60 -27.34 50.96
N HIS A 528 2.25 -26.54 50.13
CA HIS A 528 2.29 -25.08 50.23
C HIS A 528 1.13 -24.43 49.44
N GLU A 529 0.72 -23.24 49.88
CA GLU A 529 -0.27 -22.40 49.20
C GLU A 529 0.40 -21.18 48.57
N TYR A 530 0.07 -20.94 47.30
CA TYR A 530 0.57 -19.83 46.49
C TYR A 530 -0.60 -18.96 46.05
N TYR A 531 -0.43 -17.64 46.12
CA TYR A 531 -1.52 -16.67 45.96
C TYR A 531 -1.35 -15.91 44.64
N GLY A 532 -1.79 -16.53 43.55
CA GLY A 532 -1.75 -16.00 42.20
C GLY A 532 -2.82 -14.95 41.89
N ALA A 533 -2.80 -14.37 40.69
CA ALA A 533 -3.74 -13.32 40.31
C ALA A 533 -4.14 -13.28 38.83
N ASN A 534 -5.37 -12.80 38.60
CA ASN A 534 -5.96 -12.37 37.33
C ASN A 534 -5.18 -11.25 36.63
N GLY A 535 -4.51 -11.49 35.49
CA GLY A 535 -4.40 -10.46 34.45
C GLY A 535 -5.79 -10.10 33.93
N GLU A 536 -6.01 -8.86 33.49
CA GLU A 536 -7.33 -8.36 33.10
C GLU A 536 -7.35 -7.73 31.70
N LEU A 537 -8.29 -8.19 30.86
CA LEU A 537 -8.61 -7.59 29.57
C LEU A 537 -10.02 -6.99 29.63
N HIS A 538 -10.12 -5.69 29.40
CA HIS A 538 -11.35 -4.91 29.36
C HIS A 538 -11.57 -4.39 27.93
N LEU A 539 -12.58 -4.90 27.23
CA LEU A 539 -12.93 -4.52 25.86
C LEU A 539 -14.25 -3.74 25.81
N LYS A 540 -14.38 -2.82 24.84
CA LYS A 540 -15.67 -2.23 24.44
C LYS A 540 -15.86 -2.22 22.93
N ASN A 541 -17.11 -2.27 22.49
CA ASN A 541 -17.54 -2.13 21.09
C ASN A 541 -16.73 -3.03 20.12
N ALA A 542 -16.54 -4.29 20.51
CA ALA A 542 -15.59 -5.19 19.85
C ALA A 542 -16.23 -6.05 18.74
N LEU A 543 -15.45 -6.36 17.71
CA LEU A 543 -15.76 -7.36 16.68
C LEU A 543 -14.65 -8.43 16.68
N ILE A 544 -15.02 -9.69 16.95
CA ILE A 544 -14.11 -10.84 16.96
C ILE A 544 -14.56 -11.83 15.88
N SER A 545 -13.89 -11.83 14.72
CA SER A 545 -14.30 -12.60 13.54
C SER A 545 -13.12 -13.02 12.69
N ASN A 546 -13.27 -14.09 11.88
CA ASN A 546 -12.24 -14.58 10.95
C ASN A 546 -10.90 -14.96 11.61
N ASN A 547 -10.86 -15.23 12.92
CA ASN A 547 -9.67 -15.77 13.58
C ASN A 547 -9.67 -17.30 13.47
N LYS A 548 -8.49 -17.94 13.43
CA LYS A 548 -8.34 -19.39 13.20
C LYS A 548 -7.47 -20.09 14.25
N SER A 549 -8.00 -21.07 14.97
CA SER A 549 -7.22 -21.94 15.87
C SER A 549 -7.16 -23.38 15.37
N ASN A 550 -6.02 -24.05 15.55
CA ASN A 550 -5.91 -25.48 15.22
C ASN A 550 -6.62 -26.40 16.24
N GLY A 551 -6.82 -25.94 17.48
CA GLY A 551 -7.56 -26.62 18.53
C GLY A 551 -8.99 -26.07 18.69
N GLN A 552 -9.31 -25.59 19.90
CA GLN A 552 -10.65 -25.08 20.27
C GLN A 552 -10.68 -23.54 20.30
N GLY A 553 -11.88 -22.94 20.35
CA GLY A 553 -12.08 -21.54 20.72
C GLY A 553 -11.34 -20.56 19.83
N ALA A 554 -11.72 -20.46 18.55
CA ALA A 554 -11.00 -19.61 17.61
C ALA A 554 -11.25 -18.11 17.86
N GLY A 555 -12.48 -17.73 18.23
CA GLY A 555 -12.78 -16.39 18.74
C GLY A 555 -12.20 -16.17 20.13
N ILE A 556 -12.73 -16.87 21.13
CA ILE A 556 -12.29 -16.83 22.54
C ILE A 556 -12.07 -18.25 23.07
N ALA A 557 -10.94 -18.50 23.76
CA ALA A 557 -10.71 -19.71 24.54
C ALA A 557 -10.24 -19.38 25.97
N SER A 558 -10.94 -19.89 26.98
CA SER A 558 -10.67 -19.57 28.39
C SER A 558 -10.54 -20.81 29.28
N CYS A 559 -9.57 -20.78 30.20
CA CYS A 559 -9.15 -21.93 31.02
C CYS A 559 -9.96 -22.08 32.34
N PRO A 560 -9.73 -23.15 33.14
CA PRO A 560 -10.52 -23.44 34.35
C PRO A 560 -10.51 -22.39 35.48
N ILE A 561 -9.51 -21.50 35.55
CA ILE A 561 -9.46 -20.40 36.54
C ILE A 561 -9.93 -19.05 35.96
N SER A 562 -10.27 -19.03 34.67
CA SER A 562 -10.65 -17.82 33.96
C SER A 562 -12.01 -17.27 34.43
N LYS A 563 -12.20 -15.98 34.16
CA LYS A 563 -13.46 -15.27 34.34
C LYS A 563 -13.80 -14.64 32.99
N THR A 564 -14.84 -15.10 32.31
CA THR A 564 -15.22 -14.60 30.97
C THR A 564 -16.60 -13.95 31.03
N LYS A 565 -16.64 -12.62 31.05
CA LYS A 565 -17.88 -11.85 31.04
C LYS A 565 -18.05 -11.13 29.71
N ILE A 566 -19.21 -11.35 29.07
CA ILE A 566 -19.66 -10.64 27.88
C ILE A 566 -20.99 -10.01 28.26
N TYR A 567 -20.99 -8.69 28.42
CA TYR A 567 -22.17 -7.90 28.71
C TYR A 567 -22.86 -7.43 27.42
N ILE A 568 -24.08 -6.90 27.55
CA ILE A 568 -24.93 -6.53 26.42
C ILE A 568 -24.71 -5.08 25.93
N ASN A 569 -24.53 -4.15 26.86
CA ASN A 569 -24.16 -2.77 26.56
C ASN A 569 -22.65 -2.72 26.30
N ASP A 570 -22.22 -1.89 25.36
CA ASP A 570 -20.81 -1.79 24.88
C ASP A 570 -20.15 -3.12 24.47
N GLY A 571 -20.95 -4.15 24.19
CA GLY A 571 -20.51 -5.54 24.10
C GLY A 571 -19.72 -5.92 22.84
N VAL A 572 -19.71 -7.22 22.55
CA VAL A 572 -19.00 -7.83 21.41
C VAL A 572 -19.96 -8.33 20.35
N ALA A 573 -19.56 -8.28 19.08
CA ALA A 573 -20.05 -9.18 18.06
C ALA A 573 -18.97 -10.22 17.75
N LEU A 574 -19.33 -11.50 17.88
CA LEU A 574 -18.40 -12.61 17.87
C LEU A 574 -19.01 -13.72 17.01
N TYR A 575 -18.49 -13.89 15.80
CA TYR A 575 -19.02 -14.79 14.76
C TYR A 575 -17.97 -15.05 13.67
N GLY A 576 -18.13 -16.17 12.94
CA GLY A 576 -17.32 -16.46 11.75
C GLY A 576 -15.85 -16.73 12.05
N ASN A 577 -15.53 -17.31 13.20
CA ASN A 577 -14.19 -17.80 13.52
C ASN A 577 -14.09 -19.30 13.17
N GLU A 578 -12.88 -19.83 13.02
CA GLU A 578 -12.67 -21.22 12.58
C GLU A 578 -11.77 -21.98 13.57
N SER A 579 -12.37 -22.87 14.35
CA SER A 579 -11.62 -23.80 15.22
C SER A 579 -11.44 -25.14 14.52
N GLY A 580 -10.25 -25.73 14.63
CA GLY A 580 -9.93 -27.05 14.07
C GLY A 580 -10.60 -28.23 14.78
N THR A 581 -11.40 -27.97 15.84
CA THR A 581 -12.11 -29.02 16.58
C THR A 581 -13.54 -28.61 17.01
N ILE A 582 -13.70 -27.81 18.08
CA ILE A 582 -15.01 -27.43 18.64
C ILE A 582 -15.00 -26.02 19.25
N GLY A 583 -16.17 -25.36 19.19
CA GLY A 583 -16.42 -24.03 19.75
C GLY A 583 -15.69 -22.97 18.94
N ASN A 584 -16.24 -22.61 17.78
CA ASN A 584 -15.63 -21.61 16.90
C ASN A 584 -15.55 -20.25 17.58
N GLU A 585 -16.66 -19.79 18.14
CA GLU A 585 -16.76 -18.48 18.78
C GLU A 585 -16.24 -18.49 20.22
N LEU A 586 -16.68 -19.45 21.04
CA LEU A 586 -16.31 -19.52 22.46
C LEU A 586 -16.01 -20.95 22.90
N PHE A 587 -14.90 -21.13 23.61
CA PHE A 587 -14.56 -22.34 24.34
C PHE A 587 -14.20 -22.02 25.79
N LEU A 588 -15.06 -22.41 26.74
CA LEU A 588 -14.73 -22.42 28.16
C LEU A 588 -14.40 -23.84 28.61
N TYR A 589 -13.32 -23.99 29.37
CA TYR A 589 -12.87 -25.27 29.91
C TYR A 589 -12.87 -25.25 31.44
N SER A 590 -13.15 -26.37 32.08
CA SER A 590 -13.06 -26.51 33.55
C SER A 590 -12.55 -27.88 33.92
N ASN A 591 -11.53 -27.96 34.79
CA ASN A 591 -10.77 -29.17 35.05
C ASN A 591 -10.16 -29.11 36.45
N LYS A 592 -10.36 -30.17 37.24
CA LYS A 592 -9.88 -30.31 38.63
C LYS A 592 -8.40 -30.73 38.72
N PHE A 593 -7.78 -31.06 37.58
CA PHE A 593 -6.41 -31.59 37.47
C PHE A 593 -5.67 -30.92 36.29
N PHE A 594 -5.42 -29.62 36.40
CA PHE A 594 -4.79 -28.80 35.35
C PHE A 594 -3.69 -27.86 35.93
N GLY A 595 -2.91 -28.38 36.88
CA GLY A 595 -1.77 -27.67 37.48
C GLY A 595 -2.15 -26.33 38.15
N PRO A 596 -1.35 -25.26 37.98
CA PRO A 596 -1.65 -23.91 38.50
C PRO A 596 -2.88 -23.24 37.86
N HIS A 597 -3.49 -23.88 36.87
CA HIS A 597 -4.71 -23.43 36.18
C HIS A 597 -5.89 -24.40 36.41
N SER A 598 -5.86 -25.18 37.50
CA SER A 598 -6.98 -26.04 37.95
C SER A 598 -8.12 -25.21 38.55
N GLY A 599 -9.37 -25.49 38.18
CA GLY A 599 -10.52 -24.71 38.66
C GLY A 599 -11.86 -25.05 38.00
N GLU A 600 -12.84 -24.18 38.23
CA GLU A 600 -14.14 -24.17 37.57
C GLU A 600 -14.43 -22.74 37.06
N ALA A 601 -14.51 -22.58 35.74
CA ALA A 601 -14.50 -21.29 35.06
C ALA A 601 -15.81 -20.53 35.32
N LYS A 602 -15.69 -19.21 35.53
CA LYS A 602 -16.86 -18.35 35.79
C LYS A 602 -17.23 -17.56 34.54
N TYR A 603 -18.51 -17.50 34.23
CA TYR A 603 -18.97 -16.84 33.00
C TYR A 603 -20.28 -16.06 33.16
N LYS A 604 -20.42 -15.04 32.32
CA LYS A 604 -21.67 -14.29 32.05
C LYS A 604 -21.68 -14.00 30.55
N LEU A 605 -22.74 -14.39 29.83
CA LEU A 605 -22.80 -14.37 28.38
C LEU A 605 -24.06 -13.64 27.90
N ALA A 606 -23.89 -12.51 27.23
CA ALA A 606 -24.99 -11.80 26.59
C ALA A 606 -25.75 -12.69 25.59
N LYS A 607 -27.07 -12.49 25.51
CA LYS A 607 -27.97 -13.12 24.53
C LYS A 607 -27.93 -12.45 23.16
N ARG A 608 -27.44 -11.21 23.10
CA ARG A 608 -27.27 -10.41 21.89
C ARG A 608 -25.85 -9.88 21.76
N MET A 609 -25.43 -9.74 20.52
CA MET A 609 -24.20 -9.08 20.11
C MET A 609 -24.30 -7.56 20.22
N LEU A 610 -23.15 -6.89 20.11
CA LEU A 610 -23.05 -5.47 19.76
C LEU A 610 -23.98 -5.14 18.58
N GLY A 611 -24.81 -4.10 18.71
CA GLY A 611 -25.83 -3.74 17.71
C GLY A 611 -27.13 -4.55 17.80
N GLY A 612 -27.31 -5.39 18.82
CA GLY A 612 -28.59 -6.04 19.13
C GLY A 612 -28.98 -7.20 18.19
N ALA A 613 -28.08 -7.69 17.33
CA ALA A 613 -28.28 -8.99 16.67
C ALA A 613 -28.27 -10.11 17.74
N PRO A 614 -29.12 -11.16 17.66
CA PRO A 614 -29.05 -12.27 18.60
C PRO A 614 -27.77 -13.09 18.38
N PHE A 615 -27.22 -13.66 19.45
CA PHE A 615 -26.12 -14.62 19.34
C PHE A 615 -26.57 -15.97 18.75
N ASN A 616 -27.79 -16.42 19.11
CA ASN A 616 -28.28 -17.76 18.84
C ASN A 616 -27.23 -18.82 19.20
N TRP A 617 -26.70 -18.75 20.43
CA TRP A 617 -25.66 -19.64 20.92
C TRP A 617 -26.11 -21.10 20.79
N THR A 618 -25.39 -21.88 19.98
CA THR A 618 -25.54 -23.33 19.91
C THR A 618 -24.29 -24.01 20.45
N THR A 619 -24.46 -25.16 21.11
CA THR A 619 -23.33 -26.01 21.49
C THR A 619 -22.64 -26.56 20.23
N HIS A 620 -21.43 -27.10 20.40
CA HIS A 620 -20.76 -27.87 19.35
C HIS A 620 -21.55 -29.10 18.82
N GLU A 621 -22.65 -29.48 19.49
CA GLU A 621 -23.59 -30.53 19.08
C GLU A 621 -24.81 -29.97 18.31
N GLY A 622 -24.87 -28.66 18.07
CA GLY A 622 -25.98 -27.97 17.40
C GLY A 622 -27.20 -27.71 18.29
N THR A 623 -27.10 -27.90 19.60
CA THR A 623 -28.22 -27.67 20.54
C THR A 623 -28.22 -26.22 21.04
N PRO A 624 -29.34 -25.47 20.99
CA PRO A 624 -29.41 -24.12 21.55
C PRO A 624 -29.09 -24.06 23.05
N LEU A 625 -28.35 -23.05 23.48
CA LEU A 625 -28.00 -22.80 24.87
C LEU A 625 -29.27 -22.45 25.68
N PRO A 626 -29.58 -23.15 26.80
CA PRO A 626 -30.74 -22.82 27.63
C PRO A 626 -30.65 -21.44 28.29
N ASP A 627 -31.80 -20.79 28.49
CA ASP A 627 -31.92 -19.45 29.11
C ASP A 627 -31.21 -19.34 30.48
N ASP A 628 -31.14 -20.44 31.25
CA ASP A 628 -30.49 -20.54 32.57
C ASP A 628 -28.98 -20.89 32.52
N LYS A 629 -28.42 -21.04 31.31
CA LYS A 629 -27.00 -21.37 31.08
C LYS A 629 -26.20 -20.22 30.46
N HIS A 630 -26.70 -19.00 30.63
CA HIS A 630 -26.03 -17.77 30.24
C HIS A 630 -25.10 -17.19 31.32
N GLU A 631 -25.26 -17.53 32.59
CA GLU A 631 -24.42 -17.04 33.68
C GLU A 631 -24.22 -18.11 34.75
N GLY A 632 -23.02 -18.19 35.33
CA GLY A 632 -22.73 -19.08 36.45
C GLY A 632 -21.28 -19.58 36.52
N VAL A 633 -21.13 -20.78 37.07
CA VAL A 633 -19.87 -21.52 37.18
C VAL A 633 -19.98 -22.80 36.35
N LEU A 634 -18.96 -23.08 35.55
CA LEU A 634 -18.88 -24.27 34.70
C LEU A 634 -18.39 -25.48 35.53
N SER A 635 -19.18 -25.88 36.52
CA SER A 635 -18.75 -26.88 37.51
C SER A 635 -18.54 -28.28 36.94
N VAL A 636 -17.44 -28.93 37.34
CA VAL A 636 -17.06 -30.27 36.90
C VAL A 636 -17.90 -31.31 37.65
N PRO A 637 -18.76 -32.10 36.97
CA PRO A 637 -19.65 -33.05 37.65
C PRO A 637 -18.91 -34.11 38.48
N GLU A 638 -19.60 -34.69 39.45
CA GLU A 638 -19.07 -35.78 40.26
C GLU A 638 -18.63 -36.97 39.38
N GLY A 639 -17.49 -37.58 39.72
CA GLY A 639 -16.86 -38.63 38.92
C GLY A 639 -16.23 -38.19 37.58
N LYS A 640 -16.32 -36.90 37.19
CA LYS A 640 -15.65 -36.35 35.99
C LYS A 640 -14.36 -35.62 36.36
N LYS A 641 -13.39 -35.62 35.44
CA LYS A 641 -12.13 -34.85 35.58
C LYS A 641 -12.28 -33.40 35.09
N TYR A 642 -13.04 -33.22 34.02
CA TYR A 642 -13.28 -31.94 33.37
C TYR A 642 -14.73 -31.81 32.88
N THR A 643 -15.11 -30.59 32.52
CA THR A 643 -16.28 -30.26 31.70
C THR A 643 -15.92 -29.10 30.75
N LEU A 644 -16.78 -28.79 29.78
CA LEU A 644 -16.56 -27.74 28.79
C LEU A 644 -17.86 -27.07 28.36
N LEU A 645 -17.77 -25.83 27.88
CA LEU A 645 -18.82 -25.13 27.16
C LEU A 645 -18.23 -24.60 25.85
N ALA A 646 -18.44 -25.36 24.78
CA ALA A 646 -18.01 -25.02 23.43
C ALA A 646 -19.23 -24.53 22.62
N LEU A 647 -19.22 -23.27 22.23
CA LEU A 647 -20.33 -22.57 21.57
C LEU A 647 -19.94 -22.00 20.21
N ASN A 648 -20.93 -21.97 19.32
CA ASN A 648 -20.89 -21.28 18.03
C ASN A 648 -22.02 -20.23 17.98
N ALA A 649 -21.88 -19.22 17.11
CA ALA A 649 -22.96 -18.26 16.82
C ALA A 649 -23.55 -18.50 15.42
N GLU A 650 -24.88 -18.60 15.32
CA GLU A 650 -25.56 -18.83 14.02
C GLU A 650 -25.76 -17.55 13.19
N SER A 651 -25.71 -16.38 13.83
CA SER A 651 -25.94 -15.07 13.21
C SER A 651 -24.64 -14.29 13.04
N ALA A 652 -24.50 -13.57 11.92
CA ALA A 652 -23.56 -12.46 11.83
C ALA A 652 -24.15 -11.18 12.43
N GLY A 653 -23.29 -10.19 12.71
CA GLY A 653 -23.72 -8.84 13.09
C GLY A 653 -24.55 -8.13 12.02
N ASN A 654 -25.37 -7.17 12.45
CA ASN A 654 -26.22 -6.35 11.57
C ASN A 654 -25.52 -5.02 11.20
N GLU A 655 -26.21 -4.10 10.50
CA GLU A 655 -25.62 -2.80 10.15
C GLU A 655 -25.33 -1.92 11.39
N MET A 656 -26.10 -2.10 12.47
CA MET A 656 -25.84 -1.43 13.76
C MET A 656 -24.56 -1.95 14.40
N THR A 657 -24.29 -3.25 14.33
CA THR A 657 -23.01 -3.85 14.74
C THR A 657 -21.84 -3.12 14.08
N LYS A 658 -21.85 -3.05 12.73
CA LYS A 658 -20.78 -2.41 11.94
C LYS A 658 -20.60 -0.93 12.29
N ALA A 659 -21.70 -0.20 12.49
CA ALA A 659 -21.68 1.21 12.82
C ALA A 659 -21.17 1.49 14.25
N LEU A 660 -21.31 0.52 15.17
CA LEU A 660 -20.85 0.63 16.54
C LEU A 660 -19.45 0.04 16.77
N THR A 661 -18.95 -0.88 15.94
CA THR A 661 -17.62 -1.47 16.09
C THR A 661 -16.53 -0.40 16.21
N LYS A 662 -15.65 -0.55 17.20
CA LYS A 662 -14.47 0.27 17.46
C LYS A 662 -13.19 -0.55 17.62
N VAL A 663 -13.28 -1.73 18.23
CA VAL A 663 -12.16 -2.68 18.37
C VAL A 663 -12.36 -3.82 17.38
N ILE A 664 -11.34 -4.15 16.59
CA ILE A 664 -11.38 -5.25 15.61
C ILE A 664 -10.30 -6.27 15.97
N ILE A 665 -10.70 -7.52 16.21
CA ILE A 665 -9.81 -8.65 16.43
C ILE A 665 -10.09 -9.69 15.33
N SER A 666 -9.28 -9.70 14.27
CA SER A 666 -9.58 -10.45 13.04
C SER A 666 -8.37 -10.99 12.30
N GLY A 667 -8.49 -12.18 11.70
CA GLY A 667 -7.42 -12.81 10.91
C GLY A 667 -6.28 -13.40 11.74
N ASN A 668 -6.33 -13.30 13.07
CA ASN A 668 -5.28 -13.82 13.95
C ASN A 668 -5.30 -15.36 13.98
N PHE A 669 -4.16 -15.97 14.24
CA PHE A 669 -3.94 -17.42 14.24
C PHE A 669 -3.35 -17.94 15.56
N SER A 670 -3.79 -19.12 16.00
CA SER A 670 -3.20 -19.83 17.14
C SER A 670 -3.03 -21.32 16.83
N ASN A 671 -1.80 -21.84 17.00
CA ASN A 671 -1.53 -23.27 16.84
C ASN A 671 -2.17 -24.14 17.95
N THR A 672 -2.70 -23.53 19.03
CA THR A 672 -3.45 -24.24 20.08
C THR A 672 -4.89 -23.73 20.16
N ARG A 673 -5.19 -22.72 20.98
CA ARG A 673 -6.53 -22.19 21.26
C ARG A 673 -6.52 -20.66 21.31
N GLY A 674 -7.69 -20.04 21.23
CA GLY A 674 -7.85 -18.60 21.45
C GLY A 674 -7.21 -17.77 20.34
N ALA A 675 -7.57 -17.99 19.08
CA ALA A 675 -6.89 -17.28 17.99
C ALA A 675 -7.16 -15.77 18.03
N GLY A 676 -8.38 -15.33 18.32
CA GLY A 676 -8.67 -13.95 18.69
C GLY A 676 -8.15 -13.64 20.09
N ILE A 677 -8.74 -14.28 21.11
CA ILE A 677 -8.38 -14.13 22.52
C ILE A 677 -8.16 -15.49 23.18
N GLY A 678 -6.99 -15.68 23.77
CA GLY A 678 -6.67 -16.77 24.69
C GLY A 678 -6.61 -16.28 26.13
N SER A 679 -7.06 -17.07 27.11
CA SER A 679 -7.11 -16.60 28.50
C SER A 679 -6.99 -17.68 29.57
N ASN A 680 -5.98 -17.52 30.42
CA ASN A 680 -6.01 -18.01 31.80
C ASN A 680 -6.61 -16.97 32.78
N GLY A 681 -6.68 -15.70 32.36
CA GLY A 681 -7.04 -14.58 33.21
C GLY A 681 -8.53 -14.17 33.18
N THR A 682 -8.76 -12.87 33.35
CA THR A 682 -10.08 -12.25 33.34
C THR A 682 -10.32 -11.53 32.02
N ILE A 683 -11.41 -11.85 31.33
CA ILE A 683 -11.92 -11.10 30.18
C ILE A 683 -13.25 -10.47 30.60
N GLU A 684 -13.39 -9.15 30.46
CA GLU A 684 -14.66 -8.44 30.52
C GLU A 684 -14.87 -7.65 29.23
N ILE A 685 -16.02 -7.84 28.57
CA ILE A 685 -16.37 -7.14 27.32
C ILE A 685 -17.71 -6.44 27.48
N GLY A 686 -17.73 -5.12 27.32
CA GLY A 686 -18.90 -4.27 27.50
C GLY A 686 -19.10 -3.76 28.93
N THR A 687 -20.29 -3.20 29.19
CA THR A 687 -20.72 -2.70 30.51
C THR A 687 -21.89 -3.51 31.05
N ASP A 688 -21.87 -3.79 32.35
CA ASP A 688 -23.03 -4.38 33.03
C ASP A 688 -24.16 -3.34 33.12
N GLY A 689 -25.40 -3.79 32.96
CA GLY A 689 -26.57 -2.92 32.92
C GLY A 689 -27.83 -3.66 32.46
N ASP A 690 -28.99 -3.04 32.66
CA ASP A 690 -30.28 -3.64 32.36
C ASP A 690 -30.48 -3.87 30.86
N ALA A 691 -31.01 -5.05 30.49
CA ALA A 691 -31.53 -5.32 29.16
C ALA A 691 -33.04 -5.03 29.10
N THR A 692 -33.55 -4.59 27.94
CA THR A 692 -34.99 -4.29 27.76
C THR A 692 -35.71 -5.33 26.88
N ASN A 693 -37.04 -5.42 27.04
CA ASN A 693 -37.91 -6.37 26.34
C ASN A 693 -39.04 -5.62 25.64
N ILE A 694 -39.04 -5.58 24.31
CA ILE A 694 -40.05 -4.85 23.51
C ILE A 694 -41.15 -5.81 23.06
N SER A 695 -42.33 -5.70 23.66
CA SER A 695 -43.54 -6.44 23.24
C SER A 695 -44.25 -5.75 22.07
N VAL A 696 -44.84 -6.54 21.18
CA VAL A 696 -45.66 -6.08 20.06
C VAL A 696 -46.93 -6.93 19.95
N GLU A 697 -48.09 -6.27 19.93
CA GLU A 697 -49.40 -6.87 19.69
C GLU A 697 -50.00 -6.36 18.39
N LYS A 698 -50.52 -7.26 17.55
CA LYS A 698 -51.23 -6.95 16.32
C LYS A 698 -52.75 -7.06 16.52
N LYS A 699 -53.47 -5.98 16.19
CA LYS A 699 -54.93 -5.89 16.19
C LYS A 699 -55.47 -5.65 14.78
N TRP A 700 -56.68 -6.16 14.54
CA TRP A 700 -57.41 -6.04 13.28
C TRP A 700 -58.76 -5.36 13.55
N LYS A 701 -59.09 -4.32 12.77
CA LYS A 701 -60.28 -3.49 12.93
C LYS A 701 -61.12 -3.55 11.65
N GLU A 702 -62.11 -4.43 11.66
CA GLU A 702 -62.87 -4.84 10.47
C GLU A 702 -64.37 -4.80 10.77
N LYS A 703 -65.20 -4.44 9.78
CA LYS A 703 -66.65 -4.66 9.91
C LYS A 703 -66.92 -6.16 9.96
N ASN A 704 -67.79 -6.56 10.90
CA ASN A 704 -68.23 -7.94 11.13
C ASN A 704 -67.11 -8.98 11.40
N ASN A 705 -65.88 -8.55 11.73
CA ASN A 705 -64.75 -9.43 12.07
C ASN A 705 -64.46 -10.48 10.96
N ASP A 706 -64.34 -10.01 9.72
CA ASP A 706 -64.10 -10.85 8.52
C ASP A 706 -62.67 -11.42 8.45
N ILE A 707 -62.42 -12.43 9.29
CA ILE A 707 -61.16 -13.17 9.42
C ILE A 707 -60.66 -13.72 8.07
N LYS A 708 -61.55 -14.02 7.10
CA LYS A 708 -61.17 -14.57 5.79
C LYS A 708 -60.36 -13.58 4.93
N SER A 709 -60.45 -12.29 5.21
CA SER A 709 -59.74 -11.23 4.48
C SER A 709 -58.38 -10.86 5.06
N ARG A 710 -57.98 -11.44 6.20
CA ARG A 710 -56.68 -11.20 6.83
C ARG A 710 -55.56 -11.91 6.06
N PRO A 711 -54.37 -11.30 5.94
CA PRO A 711 -53.20 -12.04 5.47
C PRO A 711 -52.83 -13.13 6.47
N LYS A 712 -52.20 -14.22 6.00
CA LYS A 712 -51.76 -15.34 6.87
C LYS A 712 -50.74 -14.89 7.93
N ASN A 713 -49.97 -13.85 7.62
CA ASN A 713 -48.97 -13.25 8.48
C ASN A 713 -48.76 -11.77 8.12
N ILE A 714 -48.04 -11.06 9.00
CA ILE A 714 -47.43 -9.76 8.73
C ILE A 714 -45.93 -9.84 9.04
N LYS A 715 -45.13 -8.89 8.54
CA LYS A 715 -43.75 -8.71 8.99
C LYS A 715 -43.59 -7.40 9.76
N VAL A 716 -42.91 -7.49 10.89
CA VAL A 716 -42.66 -6.41 11.84
C VAL A 716 -41.17 -6.24 12.04
N LYS A 717 -40.69 -4.99 12.13
CA LYS A 717 -39.27 -4.66 12.24
C LYS A 717 -39.02 -3.91 13.54
N LEU A 718 -38.02 -4.37 14.30
CA LEU A 718 -37.46 -3.61 15.40
C LEU A 718 -36.43 -2.63 14.86
N ILE A 719 -36.64 -1.34 15.12
CA ILE A 719 -35.73 -0.26 14.76
C ILE A 719 -35.14 0.29 16.05
N ALA A 720 -33.80 0.32 16.13
CA ALA A 720 -33.08 1.04 17.17
C ALA A 720 -32.59 2.37 16.64
N LYS A 721 -32.70 3.41 17.46
CA LYS A 721 -32.18 4.74 17.22
C LYS A 721 -31.09 5.05 18.25
N ILE A 722 -29.93 5.48 17.77
CA ILE A 722 -28.83 6.00 18.59
C ILE A 722 -28.42 7.35 18.02
N VAL A 723 -28.47 8.39 18.88
CA VAL A 723 -28.34 9.80 18.47
C VAL A 723 -29.31 10.06 17.29
N ASP A 724 -28.82 10.47 16.12
CA ASP A 724 -29.64 10.81 14.94
C ASP A 724 -29.68 9.71 13.87
N LYS A 725 -29.32 8.46 14.20
CA LYS A 725 -29.29 7.34 13.25
C LYS A 725 -30.19 6.18 13.69
N GLU A 726 -30.99 5.71 12.74
CA GLU A 726 -31.86 4.53 12.88
C GLU A 726 -31.25 3.31 12.18
N TYR A 727 -31.41 2.14 12.80
CA TYR A 727 -30.93 0.85 12.31
C TYR A 727 -32.01 -0.23 12.51
N ILE A 728 -32.22 -1.07 11.50
CA ILE A 728 -33.06 -2.27 11.65
C ILE A 728 -32.24 -3.31 12.42
N VAL A 729 -32.73 -3.71 13.59
CA VAL A 729 -32.05 -4.65 14.49
C VAL A 729 -32.44 -6.09 14.18
N GLU A 730 -33.74 -6.34 14.04
CA GLU A 730 -34.33 -7.67 13.89
C GLU A 730 -35.69 -7.54 13.16
N GLU A 731 -35.98 -8.43 12.21
CA GLU A 731 -37.31 -8.57 11.60
C GLU A 731 -38.01 -9.85 12.12
N ARG A 732 -39.33 -9.80 12.35
CA ARG A 732 -40.13 -10.96 12.77
C ARG A 732 -41.44 -11.09 12.01
N VAL A 733 -41.86 -12.34 11.83
CA VAL A 733 -43.17 -12.68 11.26
C VAL A 733 -44.18 -12.90 12.41
N ILE A 734 -45.34 -12.25 12.31
CA ILE A 734 -46.45 -12.41 13.28
C ILE A 734 -47.63 -13.07 12.56
N THR A 735 -48.27 -14.05 13.18
CA THR A 735 -49.30 -14.92 12.58
C THR A 735 -50.52 -15.07 13.52
N ALA A 736 -51.56 -15.77 13.06
CA ALA A 736 -52.64 -16.19 13.94
C ALA A 736 -52.21 -17.25 14.97
N GLU A 737 -51.18 -18.05 14.66
CA GLU A 737 -50.69 -19.17 15.49
C GLU A 737 -49.93 -18.67 16.73
N ASN A 738 -49.13 -17.60 16.59
CA ASN A 738 -48.51 -16.92 17.73
C ASN A 738 -49.44 -15.88 18.40
N GLY A 739 -50.76 -16.04 18.24
CA GLY A 739 -51.77 -15.20 18.89
C GLY A 739 -51.72 -13.73 18.47
N TRP A 740 -51.15 -13.43 17.30
CA TRP A 740 -50.86 -12.08 16.80
C TRP A 740 -49.89 -11.27 17.69
N LYS A 741 -48.91 -11.93 18.33
CA LYS A 741 -47.96 -11.30 19.28
C LYS A 741 -46.51 -11.74 19.10
N THR A 742 -45.58 -10.89 19.51
CA THR A 742 -44.15 -11.22 19.69
C THR A 742 -43.53 -10.33 20.77
N THR A 743 -42.42 -10.78 21.38
CA THR A 743 -41.58 -9.95 22.24
C THR A 743 -40.13 -10.09 21.80
N PHE A 744 -39.52 -8.98 21.38
CA PHE A 744 -38.07 -8.88 21.18
C PHE A 744 -37.42 -8.79 22.56
N LYS A 745 -36.84 -9.90 23.03
CA LYS A 745 -36.24 -9.98 24.36
C LYS A 745 -34.78 -9.50 24.39
N ASP A 746 -34.30 -9.20 25.59
CA ASP A 746 -32.89 -9.09 25.97
C ASP A 746 -32.11 -8.12 25.06
N LEU A 747 -32.58 -6.87 24.93
CA LEU A 747 -32.03 -5.83 24.06
C LEU A 747 -31.11 -4.85 24.81
N PRO A 748 -30.01 -4.36 24.19
CA PRO A 748 -29.15 -3.34 24.80
C PRO A 748 -29.90 -2.03 25.04
N THR A 749 -29.54 -1.32 26.10
CA THR A 749 -30.18 -0.08 26.55
C THR A 749 -29.34 1.17 26.32
N GLU A 750 -28.02 1.02 26.18
CA GLU A 750 -27.08 2.11 25.90
C GLU A 750 -25.87 1.66 25.06
N ASN A 751 -25.20 2.63 24.42
CA ASN A 751 -23.84 2.47 23.92
C ASN A 751 -22.99 3.72 24.17
N ASN A 752 -21.84 3.56 24.83
CA ASN A 752 -20.92 4.62 25.25
C ASN A 752 -21.65 5.77 25.95
N GLY A 753 -22.56 5.44 26.88
CA GLY A 753 -23.42 6.39 27.60
C GLY A 753 -24.58 7.00 26.81
N ASN A 754 -24.72 6.70 25.51
CA ASN A 754 -25.84 7.14 24.69
C ASN A 754 -26.97 6.10 24.79
N LYS A 755 -28.15 6.53 25.27
CA LYS A 755 -29.34 5.67 25.34
C LYS A 755 -29.77 5.19 23.95
N ILE A 756 -30.21 3.94 23.86
CA ILE A 756 -30.85 3.36 22.68
C ILE A 756 -32.37 3.51 22.80
N GLU A 757 -32.99 4.14 21.80
CA GLU A 757 -34.45 4.23 21.69
C GLU A 757 -34.96 3.17 20.71
N TYR A 758 -36.06 2.50 21.03
CA TYR A 758 -36.66 1.48 20.16
C TYR A 758 -38.02 1.92 19.62
N THR A 759 -38.23 1.66 18.33
CA THR A 759 -39.53 1.82 17.65
C THR A 759 -39.81 0.63 16.74
N ILE A 760 -41.03 0.57 16.21
CA ILE A 760 -41.56 -0.55 15.43
C ILE A 760 -42.10 -0.06 14.09
N ALA A 761 -41.78 -0.80 13.02
CA ALA A 761 -42.39 -0.64 11.70
C ALA A 761 -43.07 -1.92 11.22
N GLU A 762 -44.07 -1.79 10.35
CA GLU A 762 -44.73 -2.90 9.64
C GLU A 762 -44.40 -2.82 8.13
N ASP A 763 -44.17 -3.97 7.48
CA ASP A 763 -44.20 -4.03 6.00
C ASP A 763 -45.66 -3.85 5.50
N GLU A 764 -45.88 -3.11 4.41
CA GLU A 764 -47.21 -2.67 3.95
C GLU A 764 -48.23 -3.83 3.77
N VAL A 765 -49.37 -3.74 4.46
CA VAL A 765 -50.47 -4.71 4.36
C VAL A 765 -51.56 -4.17 3.41
N SER A 766 -51.53 -4.66 2.17
CA SER A 766 -52.49 -4.27 1.13
C SER A 766 -53.96 -4.42 1.57
N GLY A 767 -54.78 -3.40 1.29
CA GLY A 767 -56.21 -3.35 1.67
C GLY A 767 -56.50 -2.84 3.09
N TYR A 768 -55.46 -2.52 3.88
CA TYR A 768 -55.61 -2.01 5.24
C TYR A 768 -54.83 -0.70 5.46
N LYS A 769 -55.33 0.15 6.36
CA LYS A 769 -54.55 1.26 6.92
C LYS A 769 -53.91 0.83 8.25
N THR A 770 -52.58 0.87 8.32
CA THR A 770 -51.80 0.61 9.56
C THR A 770 -51.73 1.87 10.43
N GLU A 771 -51.86 1.66 11.74
CA GLU A 771 -51.66 2.65 12.81
C GLU A 771 -50.82 1.97 13.92
N ILE A 772 -49.76 2.64 14.41
CA ILE A 772 -48.90 2.09 15.48
C ILE A 772 -48.99 3.01 16.69
N THR A 773 -49.31 2.45 17.85
CA THR A 773 -49.40 3.16 19.14
C THR A 773 -48.62 2.42 20.22
N GLY A 774 -48.46 3.04 21.40
CA GLY A 774 -47.61 2.51 22.48
C GLY A 774 -46.17 3.02 22.41
N ASN A 775 -45.27 2.39 23.16
CA ASN A 775 -43.86 2.80 23.26
C ASN A 775 -42.97 1.63 23.75
N ALA A 776 -41.65 1.84 23.78
CA ALA A 776 -40.68 0.81 24.13
C ALA A 776 -40.81 0.23 25.56
N LYS A 777 -41.38 0.96 26.52
CA LYS A 777 -41.57 0.51 27.91
C LYS A 777 -42.86 -0.28 28.09
N ASP A 778 -43.96 0.23 27.53
CA ASP A 778 -45.30 -0.32 27.75
C ASP A 778 -45.73 -1.32 26.66
N GLY A 779 -44.93 -1.44 25.59
CA GLY A 779 -45.20 -2.25 24.40
C GLY A 779 -45.84 -1.46 23.26
N PHE A 780 -45.78 -2.02 22.05
CA PHE A 780 -46.37 -1.44 20.84
C PHE A 780 -47.62 -2.20 20.39
N VAL A 781 -48.63 -1.47 19.91
CA VAL A 781 -49.86 -2.02 19.32
C VAL A 781 -49.95 -1.57 17.87
N ILE A 782 -49.83 -2.52 16.95
CA ILE A 782 -50.06 -2.31 15.51
C ILE A 782 -51.54 -2.60 15.24
N THR A 783 -52.30 -1.63 14.73
CA THR A 783 -53.72 -1.78 14.40
C THR A 783 -53.94 -1.57 12.91
N ASN A 784 -54.49 -2.58 12.23
CA ASN A 784 -54.84 -2.46 10.81
C ASN A 784 -56.35 -2.38 10.63
N THR A 785 -56.81 -1.30 9.99
CA THR A 785 -58.22 -1.03 9.73
C THR A 785 -58.58 -1.40 8.29
N LYS A 786 -59.57 -2.29 8.11
CA LYS A 786 -60.16 -2.61 6.80
C LYS A 786 -61.25 -1.60 6.47
N GLU A 787 -61.08 -0.86 5.39
CA GLU A 787 -62.11 0.06 4.90
C GLU A 787 -63.30 -0.71 4.29
N PRO A 788 -64.54 -0.17 4.35
CA PRO A 788 -65.73 -0.93 3.97
C PRO A 788 -65.80 -1.21 2.46
N GLU A 789 -65.91 -2.48 2.10
CA GLU A 789 -66.20 -2.94 0.75
C GLU A 789 -67.54 -2.38 0.26
N LYS A 790 -67.49 -1.40 -0.63
CA LYS A 790 -68.51 -1.30 -1.70
C LYS A 790 -68.35 -2.53 -2.60
N ILE A 791 -69.40 -3.09 -3.20
CA ILE A 791 -69.23 -4.26 -4.08
C ILE A 791 -68.39 -3.86 -5.30
N LYS A 792 -67.12 -4.29 -5.31
CA LYS A 792 -66.14 -3.91 -6.32
C LYS A 792 -66.11 -4.90 -7.49
N VAL A 793 -66.42 -4.41 -8.67
CA VAL A 793 -65.97 -5.02 -9.92
C VAL A 793 -64.64 -4.39 -10.34
N SER A 794 -63.94 -5.06 -11.24
CA SER A 794 -62.80 -4.49 -11.95
C SER A 794 -63.03 -4.57 -13.45
N VAL A 795 -62.72 -3.48 -14.16
CA VAL A 795 -62.75 -3.45 -15.62
C VAL A 795 -61.31 -3.48 -16.10
N GLU A 796 -60.92 -4.55 -16.77
CA GLU A 796 -59.59 -4.75 -17.32
C GLU A 796 -59.57 -4.82 -18.83
N GLY A 797 -58.37 -4.63 -19.38
CA GLY A 797 -58.12 -4.82 -20.79
C GLY A 797 -56.64 -4.83 -21.13
N LYS A 798 -56.37 -5.05 -22.42
CA LYS A 798 -55.04 -5.01 -23.01
C LYS A 798 -55.00 -4.03 -24.17
N LYS A 799 -53.91 -3.27 -24.24
CA LYS A 799 -53.53 -2.50 -25.42
C LYS A 799 -52.70 -3.41 -26.33
N THR A 800 -53.02 -3.39 -27.62
CA THR A 800 -52.27 -4.04 -28.70
C THR A 800 -51.81 -2.95 -29.67
N TRP A 801 -50.55 -3.04 -30.10
CA TRP A 801 -49.95 -2.13 -31.06
C TRP A 801 -49.67 -2.86 -32.37
N ASN A 802 -50.27 -2.38 -33.45
CA ASN A 802 -50.06 -2.86 -34.81
C ASN A 802 -49.23 -1.81 -35.57
N ASP A 803 -47.95 -1.74 -35.22
CA ASP A 803 -46.98 -0.71 -35.60
C ASP A 803 -45.60 -1.28 -35.97
N LYS A 804 -45.56 -2.58 -36.30
CA LYS A 804 -44.35 -3.40 -36.53
C LYS A 804 -43.29 -3.25 -35.43
N ASN A 805 -43.72 -3.38 -34.18
CA ASN A 805 -42.88 -3.24 -32.99
C ASN A 805 -42.22 -1.85 -32.86
N ASN A 806 -43.04 -0.80 -32.99
CA ASN A 806 -42.63 0.61 -32.90
C ASN A 806 -41.51 0.98 -33.90
N GLN A 807 -41.62 0.53 -35.16
CA GLN A 807 -40.57 0.73 -36.17
C GLN A 807 -40.15 2.20 -36.34
N ASP A 808 -41.10 3.14 -36.25
CA ASP A 808 -40.84 4.58 -36.43
C ASP A 808 -40.35 5.31 -35.16
N GLY A 809 -40.35 4.65 -34.00
CA GLY A 809 -40.20 5.31 -32.70
C GLY A 809 -41.37 6.27 -32.35
N LYS A 810 -42.55 6.06 -32.96
CA LYS A 810 -43.74 6.94 -32.83
C LYS A 810 -44.80 6.41 -31.87
N ARG A 811 -44.69 5.19 -31.34
CA ARG A 811 -45.53 4.72 -30.24
C ARG A 811 -45.32 5.65 -29.03
N PRO A 812 -46.38 6.27 -28.47
CA PRO A 812 -46.22 7.11 -27.31
C PRO A 812 -45.78 6.28 -26.09
N THR A 813 -45.06 6.89 -25.16
CA THR A 813 -44.62 6.24 -23.91
C THR A 813 -45.77 5.92 -22.96
N GLU A 814 -46.91 6.60 -23.14
CA GLU A 814 -48.14 6.43 -22.39
C GLU A 814 -49.37 6.66 -23.30
N ILE A 815 -50.49 6.01 -22.98
CA ILE A 815 -51.82 6.33 -23.50
C ILE A 815 -52.76 6.67 -22.34
N THR A 816 -53.67 7.63 -22.52
CA THR A 816 -54.75 7.84 -21.55
C THR A 816 -55.96 7.02 -21.96
N ILE A 817 -56.35 6.06 -21.12
CA ILE A 817 -57.61 5.35 -21.24
C ILE A 817 -58.60 5.94 -20.24
N ASN A 818 -59.79 6.26 -20.72
CA ASN A 818 -60.91 6.78 -19.95
C ASN A 818 -61.84 5.63 -19.59
N LEU A 819 -62.22 5.53 -18.33
CA LEU A 819 -63.35 4.71 -17.90
C LEU A 819 -64.63 5.55 -17.94
N LEU A 820 -65.63 5.05 -18.64
CA LEU A 820 -66.96 5.60 -18.68
C LEU A 820 -67.91 4.73 -17.85
N LYS A 821 -68.74 5.39 -17.03
CA LYS A 821 -69.81 4.82 -16.22
C LYS A 821 -71.13 5.36 -16.74
N ASN A 822 -72.01 4.50 -17.25
CA ASN A 822 -73.29 4.90 -17.86
C ASN A 822 -73.11 6.08 -18.86
N GLY A 823 -72.08 6.02 -19.72
CA GLY A 823 -71.72 7.08 -20.67
C GLY A 823 -70.91 8.27 -20.13
N THR A 824 -70.76 8.42 -18.81
CA THR A 824 -70.01 9.54 -18.20
C THR A 824 -68.56 9.16 -17.90
N LYS A 825 -67.57 9.96 -18.33
CA LYS A 825 -66.14 9.77 -17.98
C LYS A 825 -65.95 9.98 -16.47
N VAL A 826 -65.55 8.92 -15.74
CA VAL A 826 -65.43 8.92 -14.27
C VAL A 826 -64.03 8.62 -13.74
N ALA A 827 -63.16 8.01 -14.54
CA ALA A 827 -61.75 7.83 -14.20
C ALA A 827 -60.89 7.86 -15.46
N THR A 828 -59.59 8.11 -15.29
CA THR A 828 -58.57 7.96 -16.32
C THR A 828 -57.43 7.10 -15.78
N LYS A 829 -56.78 6.35 -16.67
CA LYS A 829 -55.54 5.64 -16.36
C LYS A 829 -54.56 5.89 -17.50
N LYS A 830 -53.38 6.40 -17.15
CA LYS A 830 -52.22 6.39 -18.04
C LYS A 830 -51.64 4.98 -18.04
N VAL A 831 -51.40 4.42 -19.22
CA VAL A 831 -50.96 3.03 -19.39
C VAL A 831 -49.72 3.02 -20.28
N THR A 832 -48.70 2.29 -19.86
CA THR A 832 -47.36 2.28 -20.45
C THR A 832 -46.90 0.87 -20.80
N GLU A 833 -45.74 0.78 -21.44
CA GLU A 833 -45.09 -0.50 -21.72
C GLU A 833 -44.67 -1.26 -20.44
N LYS A 834 -44.40 -0.55 -19.33
CA LYS A 834 -44.05 -1.17 -18.04
C LYS A 834 -45.22 -1.94 -17.42
N ASP A 835 -46.44 -1.53 -17.73
CA ASP A 835 -47.67 -2.22 -17.34
C ASP A 835 -47.92 -3.47 -18.21
N GLY A 836 -46.96 -3.85 -19.07
CA GLY A 836 -47.10 -4.89 -20.09
C GLY A 836 -48.17 -4.55 -21.13
N TRP A 837 -48.45 -3.25 -21.31
CA TRP A 837 -49.61 -2.74 -22.06
C TRP A 837 -50.98 -3.25 -21.56
N LYS A 838 -51.04 -3.82 -20.35
CA LYS A 838 -52.28 -4.22 -19.68
C LYS A 838 -52.74 -3.13 -18.74
N TRP A 839 -54.05 -3.08 -18.52
CA TRP A 839 -54.64 -2.11 -17.61
C TRP A 839 -55.86 -2.67 -16.92
N LYS A 840 -56.12 -2.10 -15.76
CA LYS A 840 -57.22 -2.49 -14.88
C LYS A 840 -57.63 -1.29 -14.05
N PHE A 841 -58.91 -0.98 -14.10
CA PHE A 841 -59.60 -0.13 -13.15
C PHE A 841 -60.20 -1.07 -12.09
N GLU A 842 -59.51 -1.19 -10.97
CA GLU A 842 -60.03 -1.91 -9.80
C GLU A 842 -60.93 -0.99 -8.98
N ASN A 843 -61.61 -1.56 -7.99
CA ASN A 843 -62.41 -0.80 -7.04
C ASN A 843 -63.51 0.06 -7.70
N LEU A 844 -64.19 -0.50 -8.70
CA LEU A 844 -65.36 0.10 -9.36
C LEU A 844 -66.67 -0.40 -8.75
N ASP A 845 -67.62 0.50 -8.49
CA ASP A 845 -68.89 0.13 -7.83
C ASP A 845 -69.78 -0.66 -8.82
N LYS A 846 -70.25 -1.86 -8.43
CA LYS A 846 -71.09 -2.69 -9.32
C LYS A 846 -72.51 -2.13 -9.54
N TYR A 847 -73.03 -1.40 -8.56
CA TYR A 847 -74.38 -0.86 -8.56
C TYR A 847 -74.39 0.61 -8.10
N GLU A 848 -75.34 1.39 -8.62
CA GLU A 848 -75.65 2.74 -8.17
C GLU A 848 -77.17 2.91 -8.09
N ASN A 849 -77.65 3.42 -6.95
CA ASN A 849 -79.09 3.59 -6.67
C ASN A 849 -79.93 2.34 -6.98
N GLY A 850 -79.38 1.16 -6.69
CA GLY A 850 -80.01 -0.15 -6.93
C GLY A 850 -79.92 -0.67 -8.37
N LYS A 851 -79.46 0.12 -9.34
CA LYS A 851 -79.29 -0.28 -10.74
C LYS A 851 -77.88 -0.78 -11.01
N LEU A 852 -77.73 -1.75 -11.91
CA LEU A 852 -76.43 -2.21 -12.39
C LEU A 852 -75.74 -1.07 -13.15
N ILE A 853 -74.44 -0.87 -12.92
CA ILE A 853 -73.65 0.09 -13.69
C ILE A 853 -73.12 -0.57 -14.96
N GLU A 854 -73.33 0.10 -16.10
CA GLU A 854 -72.62 -0.21 -17.33
C GLU A 854 -71.27 0.51 -17.34
N TYR A 855 -70.20 -0.24 -17.59
CA TYR A 855 -68.85 0.30 -17.75
C TYR A 855 -68.37 0.08 -19.18
N THR A 856 -67.95 1.16 -19.83
CA THR A 856 -67.29 1.17 -21.14
C THR A 856 -65.98 1.95 -21.05
N ILE A 857 -65.14 1.89 -22.08
CA ILE A 857 -63.89 2.64 -22.12
C ILE A 857 -63.75 3.41 -23.43
N SER A 858 -62.95 4.48 -23.40
CA SER A 858 -62.45 5.16 -24.58
C SER A 858 -60.97 5.48 -24.42
N GLU A 859 -60.27 5.74 -25.53
CA GLU A 859 -58.89 6.21 -25.53
C GLU A 859 -58.85 7.68 -25.97
N GLU A 860 -58.00 8.49 -25.35
CA GLU A 860 -57.72 9.85 -25.83
C GLU A 860 -56.87 9.79 -27.11
N LYS A 861 -57.23 10.58 -28.13
CA LYS A 861 -56.69 10.47 -29.50
C LYS A 861 -55.17 10.36 -29.53
N VAL A 862 -54.66 9.18 -29.89
CA VAL A 862 -53.23 8.95 -30.14
C VAL A 862 -52.88 9.46 -31.54
N GLU A 863 -52.06 10.49 -31.61
CA GLU A 863 -51.77 11.19 -32.87
C GLU A 863 -51.08 10.28 -33.90
N GLY A 864 -51.57 10.30 -35.14
CA GLY A 864 -51.05 9.44 -36.22
C GLY A 864 -51.40 7.95 -36.13
N TYR A 865 -52.27 7.53 -35.21
CA TYR A 865 -52.77 6.14 -35.10
C TYR A 865 -54.27 6.04 -35.34
N LYS A 866 -54.72 4.90 -35.88
CA LYS A 866 -56.14 4.50 -35.92
C LYS A 866 -56.43 3.57 -34.73
N THR A 867 -57.28 4.03 -33.81
CA THR A 867 -57.74 3.26 -32.65
C THR A 867 -58.98 2.42 -32.99
N GLU A 868 -59.02 1.19 -32.48
CA GLU A 868 -60.17 0.28 -32.47
C GLU A 868 -60.35 -0.29 -31.05
N ILE A 869 -61.59 -0.46 -30.60
CA ILE A 869 -61.92 -0.96 -29.26
C ILE A 869 -62.91 -2.11 -29.41
N THR A 870 -62.60 -3.25 -28.79
CA THR A 870 -63.44 -4.46 -28.78
C THR A 870 -63.50 -5.07 -27.38
N GLY A 871 -64.38 -6.06 -27.16
CA GLY A 871 -64.58 -6.67 -25.84
C GLY A 871 -65.59 -5.91 -24.95
N ASN A 872 -65.65 -6.26 -23.67
CA ASN A 872 -66.64 -5.72 -22.73
C ASN A 872 -66.15 -5.79 -21.26
N ALA A 873 -66.89 -5.20 -20.33
CA ALA A 873 -66.52 -5.12 -18.91
C ALA A 873 -66.44 -6.45 -18.14
N LYS A 874 -67.01 -7.55 -18.67
CA LYS A 874 -66.98 -8.89 -18.08
C LYS A 874 -65.85 -9.76 -18.65
N ASP A 875 -65.69 -9.73 -19.97
CA ASP A 875 -64.76 -10.60 -20.70
C ASP A 875 -63.42 -9.91 -21.03
N GLY A 876 -63.29 -8.63 -20.65
CA GLY A 876 -62.13 -7.77 -20.87
C GLY A 876 -62.22 -6.95 -22.16
N PHE A 877 -61.58 -5.77 -22.17
CA PHE A 877 -61.47 -4.91 -23.35
C PHE A 877 -60.14 -5.13 -24.09
N VAL A 878 -60.16 -5.02 -25.42
CA VAL A 878 -58.97 -4.97 -26.27
C VAL A 878 -58.97 -3.68 -27.06
N ILE A 879 -57.96 -2.85 -26.84
CA ILE A 879 -57.71 -1.63 -27.60
C ILE A 879 -56.60 -1.92 -28.59
N THR A 880 -56.84 -1.75 -29.89
CA THR A 880 -55.84 -1.94 -30.94
C THR A 880 -55.55 -0.60 -31.60
N ASN A 881 -54.30 -0.15 -31.56
CA ASN A 881 -53.87 0.99 -32.39
C ASN A 881 -53.04 0.50 -33.55
N THR A 882 -53.51 0.80 -34.76
CA THR A 882 -52.79 0.53 -36.01
C THR A 882 -52.16 1.81 -36.53
N LYS A 883 -50.88 1.74 -36.86
CA LYS A 883 -50.18 2.71 -37.71
C LYS A 883 -49.33 1.94 -38.70
N GLU A 884 -49.49 2.19 -39.99
CA GLU A 884 -48.50 1.72 -40.96
C GLU A 884 -47.20 2.52 -40.80
N PRO A 885 -46.04 1.86 -40.64
CA PRO A 885 -44.76 2.55 -40.51
C PRO A 885 -44.46 3.46 -41.70
N GLU A 886 -44.07 4.71 -41.39
CA GLU A 886 -43.51 5.62 -42.38
C GLU A 886 -42.22 4.98 -42.93
N LYS A 887 -42.12 4.86 -44.27
CA LYS A 887 -40.98 4.18 -44.93
C LYS A 887 -39.73 5.07 -44.94
N ILE A 888 -39.28 5.52 -43.77
CA ILE A 888 -38.07 6.33 -43.55
C ILE A 888 -36.84 5.44 -43.70
N LYS A 889 -36.55 5.11 -44.96
CA LYS A 889 -35.35 4.43 -45.39
C LYS A 889 -34.21 5.42 -45.45
N VAL A 890 -33.09 5.11 -44.80
CA VAL A 890 -31.82 5.83 -45.00
C VAL A 890 -30.97 5.12 -46.06
N SER A 891 -29.96 5.84 -46.55
CA SER A 891 -28.92 5.26 -47.40
C SER A 891 -27.54 5.69 -46.90
N VAL A 892 -26.61 4.74 -46.92
CA VAL A 892 -25.19 5.00 -46.64
C VAL A 892 -24.45 4.96 -47.97
N GLU A 893 -23.90 6.11 -48.37
CA GLU A 893 -23.11 6.28 -49.58
C GLU A 893 -21.74 6.88 -49.28
N GLY A 894 -20.78 6.58 -50.15
CA GLY A 894 -19.39 7.00 -50.02
C GLY A 894 -18.65 6.90 -51.35
N LYS A 895 -17.52 7.58 -51.42
CA LYS A 895 -16.57 7.51 -52.54
C LYS A 895 -15.20 7.04 -52.06
N LYS A 896 -14.49 6.35 -52.96
CA LYS A 896 -13.09 5.98 -52.84
C LYS A 896 -12.22 7.04 -53.50
N THR A 897 -11.22 7.53 -52.77
CA THR A 897 -10.14 8.36 -53.29
C THR A 897 -8.85 7.55 -53.33
N TRP A 898 -8.14 7.58 -54.46
CA TRP A 898 -6.84 6.93 -54.61
C TRP A 898 -5.73 7.99 -54.62
N ASN A 899 -4.80 7.88 -53.68
CA ASN A 899 -3.60 8.71 -53.55
C ASN A 899 -2.36 7.88 -53.92
N ASP A 900 -2.26 7.58 -55.21
CA ASP A 900 -1.27 6.67 -55.80
C ASP A 900 -0.65 7.21 -57.11
N LYS A 901 -0.60 8.54 -57.24
CA LYS A 901 -0.10 9.27 -58.42
C LYS A 901 -0.73 8.78 -59.73
N ASN A 902 -2.05 8.61 -59.74
CA ASN A 902 -2.82 8.03 -60.86
C ASN A 902 -2.39 6.60 -61.21
N ASN A 903 -2.17 5.76 -60.19
CA ASN A 903 -1.71 4.37 -60.31
C ASN A 903 -0.35 4.23 -61.03
N GLN A 904 0.61 5.12 -60.74
CA GLN A 904 1.94 5.15 -61.40
C GLN A 904 2.63 3.78 -61.38
N ASP A 905 2.55 3.06 -60.25
CA ASP A 905 3.26 1.79 -60.03
C ASP A 905 2.44 0.54 -60.45
N GLY A 906 1.24 0.74 -61.01
CA GLY A 906 0.35 -0.34 -61.47
C GLY A 906 -0.17 -1.25 -60.36
N LYS A 907 -0.28 -0.75 -59.11
CA LYS A 907 -0.65 -1.55 -57.92
C LYS A 907 -2.09 -1.37 -57.43
N ARG A 908 -2.84 -0.41 -57.97
CA ARG A 908 -4.25 -0.23 -57.64
C ARG A 908 -5.04 -1.50 -58.00
N PRO A 909 -5.80 -2.10 -57.06
CA PRO A 909 -6.62 -3.26 -57.36
C PRO A 909 -7.79 -2.88 -58.29
N THR A 910 -8.31 -3.86 -59.03
CA THR A 910 -9.48 -3.69 -59.91
C THR A 910 -10.80 -3.56 -59.15
N GLU A 911 -10.82 -3.99 -57.89
CA GLU A 911 -11.97 -3.92 -56.97
C GLU A 911 -11.50 -3.68 -55.52
N ILE A 912 -12.38 -3.11 -54.69
CA ILE A 912 -12.29 -3.07 -53.23
C ILE A 912 -13.57 -3.61 -52.61
N THR A 913 -13.52 -4.13 -51.38
CA THR A 913 -14.70 -4.60 -50.64
C THR A 913 -15.04 -3.63 -49.51
N ILE A 914 -16.19 -2.97 -49.60
CA ILE A 914 -16.74 -2.15 -48.51
C ILE A 914 -17.79 -2.95 -47.74
N ASN A 915 -17.60 -3.08 -46.43
CA ASN A 915 -18.55 -3.71 -45.52
C ASN A 915 -19.39 -2.65 -44.80
N LEU A 916 -20.70 -2.87 -44.72
CA LEU A 916 -21.63 -2.07 -43.93
C LEU A 916 -21.88 -2.76 -42.58
N LEU A 917 -21.64 -2.03 -41.49
CA LEU A 917 -21.87 -2.48 -40.14
C LEU A 917 -23.13 -1.82 -39.57
N LYS A 918 -24.05 -2.62 -39.03
CA LYS A 918 -25.21 -2.19 -38.24
C LYS A 918 -24.86 -2.37 -36.76
N ASN A 919 -24.77 -1.29 -36.00
CA ASN A 919 -24.43 -1.33 -34.56
C ASN A 919 -23.16 -2.17 -34.27
N GLY A 920 -22.16 -2.10 -35.15
CA GLY A 920 -20.91 -2.87 -35.08
C GLY A 920 -20.94 -4.29 -35.67
N THR A 921 -22.06 -4.75 -36.24
CA THR A 921 -22.21 -6.07 -36.86
C THR A 921 -22.26 -5.96 -38.39
N LYS A 922 -21.41 -6.67 -39.13
CA LYS A 922 -21.43 -6.71 -40.61
C LYS A 922 -22.78 -7.26 -41.11
N VAL A 923 -23.57 -6.43 -41.80
CA VAL A 923 -24.91 -6.79 -42.33
C VAL A 923 -24.99 -6.79 -43.84
N ALA A 924 -24.11 -6.06 -44.53
CA ALA A 924 -24.01 -6.08 -45.98
C ALA A 924 -22.55 -5.88 -46.41
N THR A 925 -22.27 -6.23 -47.65
CA THR A 925 -20.97 -6.00 -48.29
C THR A 925 -21.21 -5.58 -49.73
N LYS A 926 -20.32 -4.76 -50.29
CA LYS A 926 -20.37 -4.31 -51.67
C LYS A 926 -18.96 -4.22 -52.24
N LYS A 927 -18.74 -4.95 -53.32
CA LYS A 927 -17.58 -4.74 -54.19
C LYS A 927 -17.76 -3.43 -54.95
N VAL A 928 -16.67 -2.68 -55.11
CA VAL A 928 -16.63 -1.39 -55.80
C VAL A 928 -15.45 -1.39 -56.75
N THR A 929 -15.71 -0.99 -57.99
CA THR A 929 -14.72 -0.96 -59.08
C THR A 929 -14.61 0.45 -59.69
N GLU A 930 -13.67 0.61 -60.62
CA GLU A 930 -13.57 1.82 -61.44
C GLU A 930 -14.81 2.04 -62.33
N LYS A 931 -15.53 0.97 -62.72
CA LYS A 931 -16.78 1.06 -63.50
C LYS A 931 -17.93 1.67 -62.68
N ASP A 932 -17.89 1.52 -61.36
CA ASP A 932 -18.82 2.16 -60.42
C ASP A 932 -18.45 3.64 -60.16
N GLY A 933 -17.48 4.18 -60.89
CA GLY A 933 -16.91 5.51 -60.65
C GLY A 933 -16.27 5.62 -59.26
N TRP A 934 -15.80 4.50 -58.70
CA TRP A 934 -15.26 4.39 -57.35
C TRP A 934 -16.25 4.83 -56.24
N LYS A 935 -17.56 4.68 -56.47
CA LYS A 935 -18.63 5.05 -55.50
C LYS A 935 -19.44 3.83 -55.06
N TRP A 936 -19.97 3.88 -53.84
CA TRP A 936 -20.96 2.92 -53.37
C TRP A 936 -22.13 3.60 -52.69
N LYS A 937 -23.21 2.82 -52.62
CA LYS A 937 -24.44 3.13 -51.90
C LYS A 937 -25.07 1.84 -51.43
N PHE A 938 -25.50 1.83 -50.18
CA PHE A 938 -26.41 0.89 -49.57
C PHE A 938 -27.73 1.62 -49.34
N GLU A 939 -28.83 1.10 -49.89
CA GLU A 939 -30.15 1.71 -49.84
C GLU A 939 -31.14 0.86 -49.05
N ASN A 940 -32.33 1.42 -48.79
CA ASN A 940 -33.43 0.72 -48.11
C ASN A 940 -33.12 0.30 -46.67
N LEU A 941 -32.13 0.93 -46.04
CA LEU A 941 -31.73 0.68 -44.66
C LEU A 941 -32.78 1.26 -43.71
N ASP A 942 -33.18 0.50 -42.69
CA ASP A 942 -34.04 1.02 -41.62
C ASP A 942 -33.33 2.15 -40.87
N LYS A 943 -34.06 3.21 -40.50
CA LYS A 943 -33.50 4.28 -39.65
C LYS A 943 -33.46 3.89 -38.16
N TYR A 944 -34.38 3.03 -37.73
CA TYR A 944 -34.52 2.58 -36.35
C TYR A 944 -34.73 1.06 -36.28
N GLU A 945 -34.32 0.45 -35.17
CA GLU A 945 -34.57 -0.96 -34.85
C GLU A 945 -35.14 -1.04 -33.42
N ASN A 946 -36.35 -1.59 -33.29
CA ASN A 946 -37.10 -1.64 -32.02
C ASN A 946 -37.22 -0.27 -31.31
N GLY A 947 -37.26 0.83 -32.07
CA GLY A 947 -37.29 2.21 -31.58
C GLY A 947 -35.93 2.85 -31.28
N GLU A 948 -34.82 2.11 -31.29
CA GLU A 948 -33.47 2.69 -31.15
C GLU A 948 -32.94 3.17 -32.51
N LEU A 949 -32.20 4.29 -32.52
CA LEU A 949 -31.53 4.78 -33.74
C LEU A 949 -30.38 3.83 -34.11
N ILE A 950 -30.38 3.33 -35.35
CA ILE A 950 -29.32 2.46 -35.84
C ILE A 950 -28.06 3.29 -36.13
N ASN A 951 -26.93 2.92 -35.53
CA ASN A 951 -25.61 3.44 -35.93
C ASN A 951 -25.07 2.58 -37.09
N TYR A 952 -25.03 3.15 -38.28
CA TYR A 952 -24.34 2.55 -39.42
C TYR A 952 -22.90 3.07 -39.50
N THR A 953 -21.95 2.17 -39.75
CA THR A 953 -20.57 2.51 -40.09
C THR A 953 -20.09 1.66 -41.27
N ILE A 954 -18.96 2.02 -41.88
CA ILE A 954 -18.33 1.22 -42.93
C ILE A 954 -16.90 0.85 -42.55
N VAL A 955 -16.42 -0.27 -43.09
CA VAL A 955 -15.02 -0.71 -43.02
C VAL A 955 -14.62 -1.28 -44.38
N GLU A 956 -13.45 -0.91 -44.88
CA GLU A 956 -12.83 -1.54 -46.06
C GLU A 956 -12.00 -2.76 -45.66
N GLU A 957 -12.08 -3.84 -46.43
CA GLU A 957 -11.19 -5.01 -46.26
C GLU A 957 -9.79 -4.68 -46.79
N LYS A 958 -8.74 -5.02 -46.02
CA LYS A 958 -7.36 -4.55 -46.27
C LYS A 958 -6.88 -4.71 -47.73
N VAL A 959 -6.50 -3.59 -48.33
CA VAL A 959 -5.81 -3.53 -49.64
C VAL A 959 -4.30 -3.62 -49.43
N GLU A 960 -3.62 -4.48 -50.19
CA GLU A 960 -2.19 -4.76 -50.00
C GLU A 960 -1.30 -3.58 -50.46
N GLY A 961 -0.35 -3.15 -49.61
CA GLY A 961 0.54 -2.01 -49.90
C GLY A 961 -0.09 -0.61 -49.82
N TYR A 962 -1.33 -0.50 -49.32
CA TYR A 962 -2.04 0.77 -49.18
C TYR A 962 -2.41 1.07 -47.73
N THR A 963 -2.12 2.30 -47.28
CA THR A 963 -2.65 2.86 -46.04
C THR A 963 -4.09 3.33 -46.28
N THR A 964 -5.06 2.76 -45.56
CA THR A 964 -6.49 3.11 -45.61
C THR A 964 -6.85 4.14 -44.55
N GLU A 965 -7.60 5.16 -44.94
CA GLU A 965 -8.15 6.22 -44.09
C GLU A 965 -9.65 6.33 -44.35
N VAL A 966 -10.45 6.41 -43.28
CA VAL A 966 -11.92 6.48 -43.34
C VAL A 966 -12.40 7.79 -42.73
N GLU A 967 -13.08 8.62 -43.52
CA GLU A 967 -13.65 9.90 -43.11
C GLU A 967 -15.17 9.89 -43.29
N GLY A 968 -15.88 9.66 -42.18
CA GLY A 968 -17.34 9.54 -42.15
C GLY A 968 -17.86 8.26 -42.83
N TYR A 969 -18.00 8.33 -44.16
CA TYR A 969 -18.27 7.18 -45.04
C TYR A 969 -17.40 7.18 -46.31
N ASN A 970 -16.48 8.14 -46.47
CA ASN A 970 -15.53 8.16 -47.57
C ASN A 970 -14.29 7.35 -47.20
N VAL A 971 -13.67 6.71 -48.18
CA VAL A 971 -12.43 5.94 -47.99
C VAL A 971 -11.33 6.52 -48.87
N LYS A 972 -10.15 6.75 -48.31
CA LYS A 972 -8.97 7.25 -49.01
C LYS A 972 -7.84 6.24 -48.81
N ASN A 973 -7.27 5.74 -49.90
CA ASN A 973 -6.08 4.88 -49.82
C ASN A 973 -4.87 5.59 -50.41
N SER A 974 -3.81 5.67 -49.63
CA SER A 974 -2.49 6.15 -50.09
C SER A 974 -1.59 4.96 -50.37
N TYR A 975 -0.95 4.92 -51.54
CA TYR A 975 -0.02 3.84 -51.86
C TYR A 975 1.32 4.12 -51.17
N THR A 976 1.66 3.28 -50.19
CA THR A 976 2.86 3.44 -49.37
C THR A 976 3.48 2.05 -49.16
N PRO A 977 4.43 1.63 -50.03
CA PRO A 977 5.03 0.31 -49.98
C PRO A 977 5.53 -0.09 -48.58
N GLY A 978 5.16 -1.28 -48.12
CA GLY A 978 5.55 -1.79 -46.79
C GLY A 978 4.77 -1.22 -45.60
N LYS A 979 3.84 -0.28 -45.82
CA LYS A 979 2.95 0.24 -44.77
C LYS A 979 1.53 -0.33 -44.86
N THR A 980 0.83 -0.27 -43.72
CA THR A 980 -0.55 -0.72 -43.53
C THR A 980 -1.31 0.24 -42.59
N SER A 981 -2.59 -0.01 -42.40
CA SER A 981 -3.51 0.75 -41.55
C SER A 981 -4.43 -0.16 -40.75
N ILE A 982 -4.82 0.24 -39.54
CA ILE A 982 -5.77 -0.49 -38.70
C ILE A 982 -7.03 0.37 -38.47
N GLN A 983 -8.13 -0.01 -39.11
CA GLN A 983 -9.45 0.61 -38.92
C GLN A 983 -10.06 0.21 -37.58
N VAL A 984 -10.70 1.15 -36.89
CA VAL A 984 -11.41 0.90 -35.62
C VAL A 984 -12.80 1.55 -35.65
N THR A 985 -13.83 0.77 -35.28
CA THR A 985 -15.21 1.21 -35.06
C THR A 985 -15.57 1.06 -33.57
N LYS A 986 -16.28 2.03 -33.01
CA LYS A 986 -16.81 2.01 -31.65
C LYS A 986 -18.32 1.75 -31.65
N ALA A 987 -18.76 0.81 -30.82
CA ALA A 987 -20.16 0.43 -30.65
C ALA A 987 -20.60 0.55 -29.18
N TRP A 988 -21.90 0.78 -28.98
CA TRP A 988 -22.52 1.01 -27.68
C TRP A 988 -23.74 0.09 -27.49
N LYS A 989 -23.83 -0.57 -26.33
CA LYS A 989 -24.99 -1.38 -25.89
C LYS A 989 -25.43 -0.86 -24.53
N ASP A 990 -26.17 0.24 -24.54
CA ASP A 990 -26.51 1.07 -23.38
C ASP A 990 -27.92 1.69 -23.44
N GLY A 991 -28.84 1.07 -24.18
CA GLY A 991 -30.23 1.51 -24.35
C GLY A 991 -30.34 2.89 -25.01
N ASN A 992 -29.61 3.10 -26.12
CA ASN A 992 -29.41 4.40 -26.76
C ASN A 992 -29.06 5.55 -25.78
N ASN A 993 -28.16 5.28 -24.80
CA ASN A 993 -27.81 6.17 -23.69
C ASN A 993 -29.00 6.59 -22.79
N GLN A 994 -29.98 5.70 -22.55
CA GLN A 994 -31.15 5.90 -21.67
C GLN A 994 -30.86 6.46 -20.26
N ASP A 995 -29.62 6.28 -19.79
CA ASP A 995 -29.16 6.64 -18.45
C ASP A 995 -28.36 7.95 -18.42
N GLY A 996 -28.01 8.53 -19.58
CA GLY A 996 -27.20 9.76 -19.67
C GLY A 996 -25.79 9.61 -19.09
N LYS A 997 -25.09 8.51 -19.42
CA LYS A 997 -23.73 8.19 -18.93
C LYS A 997 -22.72 7.77 -20.01
N ARG A 998 -23.12 7.66 -21.27
CA ARG A 998 -22.17 7.53 -22.40
C ARG A 998 -21.27 8.77 -22.44
N PRO A 999 -19.94 8.64 -22.54
CA PRO A 999 -19.06 9.79 -22.71
C PRO A 999 -19.17 10.36 -24.14
N GLU A 1000 -18.71 11.60 -24.33
CA GLU A 1000 -18.64 12.25 -25.66
C GLU A 1000 -17.49 11.71 -26.53
N SER A 1001 -16.47 11.10 -25.90
CA SER A 1001 -15.29 10.51 -26.55
C SER A 1001 -14.80 9.26 -25.82
N VAL A 1002 -13.98 8.45 -26.50
CA VAL A 1002 -13.19 7.35 -25.91
C VAL A 1002 -11.82 7.25 -26.58
N THR A 1003 -10.81 6.86 -25.80
CA THR A 1003 -9.44 6.62 -26.29
C THR A 1003 -9.23 5.13 -26.56
N VAL A 1004 -8.77 4.81 -27.77
CA VAL A 1004 -8.27 3.48 -28.14
C VAL A 1004 -6.75 3.53 -28.33
N LYS A 1005 -6.03 2.53 -27.83
CA LYS A 1005 -4.58 2.36 -27.91
C LYS A 1005 -4.20 1.22 -28.84
N LEU A 1006 -3.17 1.43 -29.66
CA LEU A 1006 -2.64 0.43 -30.59
C LEU A 1006 -1.45 -0.33 -29.99
N PHE A 1007 -1.46 -1.65 -30.15
CA PHE A 1007 -0.40 -2.57 -29.74
C PHE A 1007 0.17 -3.29 -30.98
N ALA A 1008 1.48 -3.51 -30.99
CA ALA A 1008 2.22 -4.23 -32.03
C ALA A 1008 3.04 -5.35 -31.36
N ASP A 1009 2.87 -6.59 -31.81
CA ASP A 1009 3.51 -7.79 -31.24
C ASP A 1009 3.37 -7.85 -29.69
N GLY A 1010 2.19 -7.46 -29.19
CA GLY A 1010 1.85 -7.38 -27.76
C GLY A 1010 2.36 -6.16 -27.00
N LYS A 1011 3.14 -5.25 -27.62
CA LYS A 1011 3.68 -4.04 -26.97
C LYS A 1011 2.90 -2.78 -27.34
N GLU A 1012 2.66 -1.88 -26.38
CA GLU A 1012 1.97 -0.61 -26.65
C GLU A 1012 2.84 0.29 -27.55
N THR A 1013 2.24 0.86 -28.61
CA THR A 1013 2.96 1.64 -29.64
C THR A 1013 3.02 3.14 -29.35
N GLY A 1014 2.40 3.60 -28.26
CA GLY A 1014 2.17 5.03 -27.97
C GLY A 1014 1.12 5.70 -28.88
N LYS A 1015 0.74 5.10 -30.02
CA LYS A 1015 -0.32 5.62 -30.89
C LYS A 1015 -1.69 5.44 -30.22
N THR A 1016 -2.43 6.54 -30.09
CA THR A 1016 -3.81 6.61 -29.61
C THR A 1016 -4.77 7.06 -30.73
N LEU A 1017 -6.05 6.73 -30.58
CA LEU A 1017 -7.12 7.10 -31.50
C LEU A 1017 -8.37 7.51 -30.70
N THR A 1018 -8.79 8.76 -30.86
CA THR A 1018 -9.97 9.31 -30.17
C THR A 1018 -11.21 9.12 -31.02
N LEU A 1019 -12.14 8.29 -30.56
CA LEU A 1019 -13.42 8.03 -31.22
C LEU A 1019 -14.51 8.88 -30.55
N THR A 1020 -15.37 9.51 -31.35
CA THR A 1020 -16.35 10.51 -30.93
C THR A 1020 -17.63 10.40 -31.75
N LYS A 1021 -18.68 11.12 -31.37
CA LYS A 1021 -19.86 11.25 -32.24
C LYS A 1021 -19.56 11.97 -33.57
N ALA A 1022 -18.57 12.87 -33.61
CA ALA A 1022 -18.26 13.68 -34.79
C ALA A 1022 -17.58 12.88 -35.93
N ASN A 1023 -16.74 11.89 -35.59
CA ASN A 1023 -16.16 10.95 -36.56
C ASN A 1023 -16.98 9.67 -36.74
N ASN A 1024 -18.31 9.73 -36.54
CA ASN A 1024 -19.25 8.60 -36.60
C ASN A 1024 -18.84 7.40 -35.71
N TRP A 1025 -18.08 7.64 -34.64
CA TRP A 1025 -17.46 6.61 -33.81
C TRP A 1025 -16.49 5.70 -34.58
N THR A 1026 -15.82 6.23 -35.62
CA THR A 1026 -14.85 5.52 -36.47
C THR A 1026 -13.52 6.27 -36.60
N GLY A 1027 -12.47 5.55 -36.93
CA GLY A 1027 -11.15 6.11 -37.22
C GLY A 1027 -10.18 5.05 -37.72
N SER A 1028 -8.93 5.44 -37.97
CA SER A 1028 -7.87 4.52 -38.42
C SER A 1028 -6.52 4.91 -37.86
N PHE A 1029 -5.73 3.92 -37.45
CA PHE A 1029 -4.29 4.11 -37.25
C PHE A 1029 -3.57 3.97 -38.60
N THR A 1030 -2.83 4.98 -39.02
CA THR A 1030 -2.14 5.02 -40.31
C THR A 1030 -0.63 4.82 -40.19
N ASP A 1031 -0.01 4.54 -41.34
CA ASP A 1031 1.45 4.56 -41.58
C ASP A 1031 2.23 3.62 -40.66
N LEU A 1032 1.60 2.48 -40.38
CA LEU A 1032 2.11 1.37 -39.60
C LEU A 1032 2.98 0.47 -40.48
N ASP A 1033 4.12 0.02 -39.98
CA ASP A 1033 4.94 -0.97 -40.69
C ASP A 1033 4.20 -2.30 -40.79
N GLU A 1034 4.12 -2.88 -41.99
CA GLU A 1034 3.49 -4.19 -42.12
C GLU A 1034 4.45 -5.33 -41.72
N TYR A 1035 5.75 -5.10 -41.88
CA TYR A 1035 6.80 -6.06 -41.57
C TYR A 1035 7.89 -5.41 -40.73
N LYS A 1036 8.39 -6.17 -39.75
CA LYS A 1036 9.58 -5.88 -38.96
C LYS A 1036 10.51 -7.10 -38.99
N ASP A 1037 11.79 -6.89 -39.26
CA ASP A 1037 12.81 -7.94 -39.29
C ASP A 1037 12.43 -9.13 -40.20
N GLY A 1038 11.73 -8.85 -41.31
CA GLY A 1038 11.20 -9.82 -42.27
C GLY A 1038 9.93 -10.57 -41.82
N LYS A 1039 9.44 -10.35 -40.60
CA LYS A 1039 8.20 -10.94 -40.05
C LYS A 1039 7.04 -9.95 -40.11
N LYS A 1040 5.82 -10.44 -40.31
CA LYS A 1040 4.61 -9.61 -40.34
C LYS A 1040 4.22 -9.22 -38.90
N ILE A 1041 3.90 -7.94 -38.67
CA ILE A 1041 3.56 -7.43 -37.33
C ILE A 1041 2.13 -7.80 -36.95
N GLU A 1042 1.90 -8.30 -35.74
CA GLU A 1042 0.56 -8.53 -35.20
C GLU A 1042 0.03 -7.28 -34.48
N TYR A 1043 -0.91 -6.59 -35.10
CA TYR A 1043 -1.57 -5.42 -34.52
C TYR A 1043 -2.86 -5.77 -33.76
N THR A 1044 -2.98 -5.27 -32.53
CA THR A 1044 -4.16 -5.38 -31.67
C THR A 1044 -4.51 -4.03 -31.02
N VAL A 1045 -5.72 -3.90 -30.48
CA VAL A 1045 -6.18 -2.63 -29.86
C VAL A 1045 -6.82 -2.85 -28.48
N LYS A 1046 -6.74 -1.82 -27.63
CA LYS A 1046 -7.35 -1.80 -26.29
C LYS A 1046 -7.97 -0.44 -26.00
N GLU A 1047 -9.14 -0.40 -25.38
CA GLU A 1047 -9.78 0.85 -24.92
C GLU A 1047 -9.28 1.23 -23.53
N GLU A 1048 -9.18 2.54 -23.24
CA GLU A 1048 -8.96 3.04 -21.88
C GLU A 1048 -10.24 2.91 -21.02
N SER A 1049 -10.10 2.99 -19.69
CA SER A 1049 -11.23 2.73 -18.79
C SER A 1049 -12.27 3.85 -18.83
N VAL A 1050 -13.42 3.57 -19.47
CA VAL A 1050 -14.54 4.52 -19.64
C VAL A 1050 -15.33 4.79 -18.35
N GLY A 1051 -15.14 3.98 -17.31
CA GLY A 1051 -15.84 4.13 -16.03
C GLY A 1051 -17.36 3.94 -16.15
N ASN A 1052 -18.12 4.61 -15.26
CA ASN A 1052 -19.61 4.64 -15.24
C ASN A 1052 -20.36 3.28 -15.25
N GLY A 1053 -19.66 2.16 -15.06
CA GLY A 1053 -20.22 0.81 -15.16
C GLY A 1053 -20.27 0.23 -16.58
N TYR A 1054 -19.47 0.77 -17.51
CA TYR A 1054 -19.27 0.15 -18.82
C TYR A 1054 -18.26 -1.00 -18.75
N VAL A 1055 -18.50 -2.05 -19.55
CA VAL A 1055 -17.57 -3.15 -19.81
C VAL A 1055 -17.25 -3.17 -21.30
N SER A 1056 -15.96 -3.07 -21.64
CA SER A 1056 -15.49 -3.01 -23.02
C SER A 1056 -15.12 -4.40 -23.56
N VAL A 1057 -15.51 -4.68 -24.79
CA VAL A 1057 -15.27 -5.94 -25.50
C VAL A 1057 -14.76 -5.63 -26.91
N VAL A 1058 -13.54 -6.05 -27.24
CA VAL A 1058 -12.95 -5.89 -28.57
C VAL A 1058 -13.20 -7.15 -29.41
N THR A 1059 -13.63 -6.97 -30.65
CA THR A 1059 -13.77 -8.03 -31.66
C THR A 1059 -13.18 -7.58 -32.99
N GLY A 1060 -13.02 -8.50 -33.96
CA GLY A 1060 -12.36 -8.23 -35.24
C GLY A 1060 -10.86 -8.54 -35.21
N ASN A 1061 -10.12 -8.05 -36.21
CA ASN A 1061 -8.69 -8.32 -36.40
C ASN A 1061 -8.05 -7.27 -37.33
N ALA A 1062 -6.72 -7.31 -37.47
CA ALA A 1062 -5.96 -6.35 -38.27
C ALA A 1062 -6.33 -6.28 -39.77
N LYS A 1063 -6.94 -7.33 -40.35
CA LYS A 1063 -7.34 -7.38 -41.77
C LYS A 1063 -8.75 -6.84 -42.01
N GLU A 1064 -9.64 -7.08 -41.05
CA GLU A 1064 -11.08 -6.77 -41.12
C GLU A 1064 -11.50 -5.56 -40.27
N GLY A 1065 -10.54 -4.91 -39.62
CA GLY A 1065 -10.76 -3.87 -38.62
C GLY A 1065 -11.17 -4.40 -37.25
N PHE A 1066 -11.11 -3.53 -36.25
CA PHE A 1066 -11.55 -3.84 -34.88
C PHE A 1066 -12.86 -3.13 -34.53
N VAL A 1067 -13.75 -3.82 -33.81
CA VAL A 1067 -14.99 -3.26 -33.25
C VAL A 1067 -14.90 -3.29 -31.73
N VAL A 1068 -14.93 -2.11 -31.10
CA VAL A 1068 -14.85 -1.96 -29.64
C VAL A 1068 -16.27 -1.74 -29.11
N THR A 1069 -16.89 -2.75 -28.51
CA THR A 1069 -18.26 -2.66 -27.97
C THR A 1069 -18.23 -2.35 -26.48
N ASN A 1070 -18.82 -1.21 -26.06
CA ASN A 1070 -19.08 -0.94 -24.65
C ASN A 1070 -20.48 -1.38 -24.26
N VAL A 1071 -20.58 -2.30 -23.31
CA VAL A 1071 -21.84 -2.82 -22.76
C VAL A 1071 -22.09 -2.21 -21.39
N ARG A 1072 -23.32 -1.76 -21.13
CA ARG A 1072 -23.72 -1.30 -19.80
C ARG A 1072 -25.14 -1.79 -19.50
N THR A 1073 -25.21 -2.81 -18.66
CA THR A 1073 -26.49 -3.33 -18.14
C THR A 1073 -27.16 -2.24 -17.28
N PRO A 1074 -28.46 -1.97 -17.47
CA PRO A 1074 -29.16 -1.06 -16.57
C PRO A 1074 -29.11 -1.59 -15.14
N LYS A 1075 -28.76 -0.73 -14.17
CA LYS A 1075 -29.11 -1.03 -12.77
C LYS A 1075 -30.64 -1.16 -12.70
N PRO A 1076 -31.20 -2.23 -12.13
CA PRO A 1076 -32.65 -2.34 -11.99
C PRO A 1076 -33.15 -1.16 -11.16
N ARG A 1077 -33.92 -0.27 -11.77
CA ARG A 1077 -34.63 0.79 -11.05
C ARG A 1077 -35.73 0.12 -10.24
N ILE A 1078 -35.43 -0.22 -8.99
CA ILE A 1078 -36.42 -0.68 -8.01
C ILE A 1078 -37.58 0.34 -8.03
N PRO A 1079 -38.81 -0.05 -8.34
CA PRO A 1079 -39.95 0.86 -8.30
C PRO A 1079 -40.13 1.43 -6.89
N LYS A 1080 -40.23 2.75 -6.76
CA LYS A 1080 -40.72 3.36 -5.51
C LYS A 1080 -42.23 3.19 -5.42
N THR A 1081 -42.68 2.02 -5.00
CA THR A 1081 -43.89 1.78 -4.18
C THR A 1081 -44.01 0.29 -3.87
N GLY A 1082 -44.29 -0.02 -2.60
CA GLY A 1082 -45.44 -0.78 -2.12
C GLY A 1082 -46.07 -1.98 -2.84
N ALA A 1083 -46.75 -2.79 -2.02
CA ALA A 1083 -47.68 -3.87 -2.37
C ALA A 1083 -47.23 -4.94 -3.41
N GLY A 1084 -46.55 -5.98 -2.92
CA GLY A 1084 -46.77 -7.38 -3.30
C GLY A 1084 -46.36 -7.87 -4.69
N MET A 1085 -45.30 -8.70 -4.76
CA MET A 1085 -44.99 -9.54 -5.94
C MET A 1085 -44.91 -11.04 -5.58
N ASN A 1086 -45.33 -11.87 -6.54
CA ASN A 1086 -45.46 -13.31 -6.41
C ASN A 1086 -44.11 -14.01 -6.65
N SER A 1087 -43.67 -14.86 -5.72
CA SER A 1087 -42.33 -15.49 -5.72
C SER A 1087 -42.09 -16.51 -6.83
N SER A 1088 -43.15 -16.97 -7.52
CA SER A 1088 -43.04 -17.95 -8.61
C SER A 1088 -42.34 -17.42 -9.87
N LEU A 1089 -42.31 -16.11 -10.11
CA LEU A 1089 -41.78 -15.53 -11.35
C LEU A 1089 -40.24 -15.44 -11.38
N TYR A 1090 -39.59 -15.28 -10.22
CA TYR A 1090 -38.13 -15.18 -10.14
C TYR A 1090 -37.41 -16.52 -10.38
N GLY A 1091 -38.05 -17.65 -10.08
CA GLY A 1091 -37.47 -18.99 -10.30
C GLY A 1091 -37.15 -19.29 -11.78
N TRP A 1092 -37.96 -18.79 -12.71
CA TRP A 1092 -37.73 -18.96 -14.16
C TRP A 1092 -36.60 -18.08 -14.70
N LEU A 1093 -36.42 -16.87 -14.17
CA LEU A 1093 -35.35 -15.95 -14.59
C LEU A 1093 -33.95 -16.39 -14.12
N MET A 1094 -33.86 -17.18 -13.04
CA MET A 1094 -32.60 -17.74 -12.56
C MET A 1094 -32.14 -18.99 -13.33
N LEU A 1095 -33.01 -19.63 -14.12
CA LEU A 1095 -32.68 -20.84 -14.89
C LEU A 1095 -32.04 -20.57 -16.25
N THR A 1096 -32.16 -19.34 -16.79
CA THR A 1096 -31.60 -18.98 -18.12
C THR A 1096 -30.25 -18.26 -18.05
N SER A 1097 -29.77 -17.89 -16.86
CA SER A 1097 -28.52 -17.15 -16.65
C SER A 1097 -27.28 -18.05 -16.41
N GLY A 1098 -27.46 -19.34 -16.15
CA GLY A 1098 -26.39 -20.28 -15.79
C GLY A 1098 -25.37 -20.62 -16.88
N SER A 1099 -25.54 -20.14 -18.11
CA SER A 1099 -24.68 -20.45 -19.26
C SER A 1099 -23.39 -19.62 -19.34
N LEU A 1100 -23.34 -18.45 -18.69
CA LEU A 1100 -22.23 -17.50 -18.86
C LEU A 1100 -20.93 -17.87 -18.08
N PRO A 1101 -20.98 -18.41 -16.84
CA PRO A 1101 -19.76 -18.82 -16.11
C PRO A 1101 -18.95 -19.89 -16.84
N LEU A 1102 -19.64 -20.81 -17.53
CA LEU A 1102 -19.03 -21.89 -18.32
C LEU A 1102 -18.19 -21.35 -19.49
N LEU A 1103 -18.65 -20.26 -20.14
CA LEU A 1103 -17.92 -19.65 -21.25
C LEU A 1103 -16.62 -18.97 -20.78
N ILE A 1104 -16.65 -18.31 -19.63
CA ILE A 1104 -15.47 -17.67 -19.01
C ILE A 1104 -14.45 -18.74 -18.59
N GLY A 1105 -14.90 -19.85 -18.02
CA GLY A 1105 -14.04 -20.99 -17.67
C GLY A 1105 -13.40 -21.67 -18.89
N TYR A 1106 -14.14 -21.81 -19.99
CA TYR A 1106 -13.65 -22.44 -21.22
C TYR A 1106 -12.55 -21.61 -21.91
N ILE A 1107 -12.71 -20.28 -22.00
CA ILE A 1107 -11.75 -19.40 -22.69
C ILE A 1107 -10.40 -19.35 -21.95
N ARG A 1108 -10.39 -19.32 -20.61
CA ARG A 1108 -9.15 -19.30 -19.81
C ARG A 1108 -8.24 -20.53 -20.00
N LYS A 1109 -8.76 -21.65 -20.50
CA LYS A 1109 -8.00 -22.91 -20.66
C LYS A 1109 -7.36 -23.09 -22.05
N LYS A 1110 -7.49 -22.12 -22.97
CA LYS A 1110 -7.01 -22.24 -24.36
C LYS A 1110 -5.88 -21.26 -24.75
N TYR A 1111 -5.37 -20.47 -23.80
CA TYR A 1111 -4.26 -19.52 -24.01
C TYR A 1111 -3.11 -19.71 -23.01
N THR A 1112 -2.94 -20.93 -22.51
CA THR A 1112 -1.79 -21.38 -21.72
C THR A 1112 -1.21 -22.68 -22.30
N LYS A 1113 -0.85 -22.63 -23.58
CA LYS A 1113 0.07 -23.55 -24.23
C LYS A 1113 0.67 -22.93 -25.48
#